data_AF-A0A3D2N4R1-F1
#
_entry.id   AF-A0A3D2N4R1-F1
#
_cell.length_a   1.000
_cell.length_b   1.000
_cell.length_c   1.000
_cell.angle_alpha   90.00
_cell.angle_beta   90.00
_cell.angle_gamma   90.00
#
_symmetry.space_group_name_H-M   'P 1'
#
loop_
_entity.id
_entity.type
_entity.pdbx_description
1 polymer ?
#
loop_
_entity_poly.entity_id
_entity_poly.type
_entity_poly.pdbx_seq_one_letter_code
_entity_poly.pdbx_strand_id
1 'polypeptide(L)'
;MKNKNKRLKSRMLSGLTALCVTASIGAMPVWAYEPEEVTAGDIVYGFDGYTSDDPSTAWVDENGALRALKAGTVTLRADGSERTIPIKEYDDDSQVVGQLKILARYNDSMQFYDGHVYLLFTSYKDNVEITVNDLYAGYEISDDYYCDIRDSISNGSNHTGTDTEPYFTFDDSMNSVTLDKGEIVTIGMYRDFDLTVQQAALGALKNSSMWGNISDAAKTDIINTIWSVADKRGIGDESALGELIKKLEKENIDISSLLDGVVDGGVCFNRELYNQKLEWDQYENVTYEVDITEKQLENMTAYLQGNLNKFSMLKNSCVTVALRAWNAAVGTRDGEDTAYHLKPSGEGIFSYIDAPKTVKDEIIKKLPGYYLNNADGVQEPDAGYQDETGWVYVSAPEADIPGGIDTSAETPALTVRITGDAIHETTVYRKSESGEEIIIPTDKVTELDEGTEVFVRTSLANEDYCHLLKNISLGSESLMDSYDEKENAYRFVMPAKKTTLRISYAEARVEMLKNTFIQAGAGDKLDIKDFAELYLDSESVGSDDLSWDVFYTVPDGAAVIENDGRTIYFTEPCQGSLTVNCNSNKNVNNQYIIEVYDNIDNMANVKYNVEGTVNVNFNKSEDEMFEDCLPYSDYFVPKGTKLRVEPEIMEPSVLSKFTVNGKNADISEPISVDADTTIDIAFRPAVIKGMPGMIRLDSKDDSYVFDAKVKYSELKYTLLPVFDPSVTYVSSDPLVSVDANGKLTVNGEIPEEGKCVIITAYAGSSFNSVKAQTKVILGDYAGARPVGRLTISARRPSQNQLIAHGVVTYTAYEDTDFDVSYYNFYKPEQKYIDMMEDYKEHPEKYQGDPALLNGADGIENRPSYFSVSHNEEGKTSKISLQAGEGMTITNYGYSSTNIQQVLDSLETSSIAQNNENVSKLIEQMRYYIENGRIDDPTAFDNTLKVLMQAYMTVSITGHNPIDGHVPGGLDINREVYNQFVRTDTQVPNNYYTVEVTAEELDALKAYLASPENNYYSVFDKNCATGAVDAWNSTFFDRPDLQIKGNYTNFCVDPISLYIELGLMRMGTGKTFSGTGEGGGVDFVPHIASAYDPAENSVPMPKLGMIYNGEAMELAFPPAEPNGTVIYALSDSDTAPADGWSEEIPTAVNAGTYRVWYRITDDTGYSEYEGGARYLETTIAPAEITAIAEDVTVSYDGASHGINVRVDEPAAGFTVTYGTEEDDFTMTECPVFTEVGEYV
;
A
#
# COMPACT_ATOMS: atom_id res chain seq x y z
N MET A 1 4.56 3.03 -70.17
CA MET A 1 3.70 2.21 -71.06
C MET A 1 2.61 1.56 -70.21
N LYS A 2 1.38 1.39 -70.74
CA LYS A 2 0.26 0.51 -70.28
C LYS A 2 -0.05 0.49 -68.75
N ASN A 3 -1.06 1.21 -68.21
CA ASN A 3 -2.53 1.00 -68.25
C ASN A 3 -3.09 -0.26 -67.54
N LYS A 4 -3.93 -0.06 -66.48
CA LYS A 4 -5.42 -0.17 -66.57
C LYS A 4 -6.19 0.08 -65.23
N ASN A 5 -7.19 0.97 -65.29
CA ASN A 5 -8.54 0.94 -64.64
C ASN A 5 -8.68 0.90 -63.09
N LYS A 6 -9.73 1.45 -62.43
CA LYS A 6 -10.89 2.35 -62.74
C LYS A 6 -11.39 2.93 -61.38
N ARG A 7 -11.63 4.24 -61.21
CA ARG A 7 -12.94 4.96 -61.11
C ARG A 7 -13.98 4.35 -60.14
N LEU A 8 -14.74 5.11 -59.35
CA LEU A 8 -15.17 6.55 -59.39
C LEU A 8 -14.61 7.35 -58.17
N LYS A 9 -14.39 8.68 -58.08
CA LYS A 9 -14.96 9.97 -58.62
C LYS A 9 -16.34 10.35 -58.06
N SER A 10 -16.61 11.57 -57.56
CA SER A 10 -15.82 12.83 -57.37
C SER A 10 -16.65 13.81 -56.48
N ARG A 11 -16.21 14.97 -55.97
CA ARG A 11 -15.77 16.25 -56.61
C ARG A 11 -15.51 17.27 -55.44
N MET A 12 -14.80 18.42 -55.53
CA MET A 12 -14.03 19.11 -56.58
C MET A 12 -12.91 20.03 -55.95
N LEU A 13 -12.19 20.76 -56.80
CA LEU A 13 -11.22 21.86 -56.58
C LEU A 13 -11.61 22.90 -55.51
N SER A 14 -10.75 23.46 -54.64
CA SER A 14 -9.36 23.99 -54.73
C SER A 14 -9.22 25.49 -55.06
N GLY A 15 -8.89 26.30 -54.04
CA GLY A 15 -8.01 27.49 -54.09
C GLY A 15 -8.54 28.81 -54.68
N LEU A 16 -8.52 29.88 -53.87
CA LEU A 16 -7.53 30.97 -54.02
C LEU A 16 -7.47 31.89 -52.79
N THR A 17 -6.42 32.73 -52.76
CA THR A 17 -6.01 33.58 -51.64
C THR A 17 -6.69 34.96 -51.59
N ALA A 18 -6.86 35.45 -50.34
CA ALA A 18 -6.70 36.85 -49.89
C ALA A 18 -7.83 37.91 -50.01
N LEU A 19 -7.82 38.74 -48.95
CA LEU A 19 -8.37 40.09 -48.74
C LEU A 19 -9.86 40.30 -48.41
N CYS A 20 -10.06 41.05 -47.33
CA CYS A 20 -11.34 41.44 -46.74
C CYS A 20 -12.16 42.38 -47.64
N VAL A 21 -13.48 42.17 -47.65
CA VAL A 21 -14.47 43.25 -47.81
C VAL A 21 -15.61 43.01 -46.83
N THR A 22 -15.86 43.98 -45.93
CA THR A 22 -17.06 44.04 -45.10
C THR A 22 -18.30 44.26 -45.97
N ALA A 23 -19.24 43.32 -45.97
CA ALA A 23 -20.54 43.48 -46.61
C ALA A 23 -21.64 42.95 -45.69
N SER A 24 -22.40 43.86 -45.07
CA SER A 24 -23.58 43.53 -44.27
C SER A 24 -24.67 42.96 -45.18
N ILE A 25 -24.91 41.66 -45.10
CA ILE A 25 -26.07 41.01 -45.71
C ILE A 25 -27.08 40.79 -44.58
N GLY A 26 -28.26 41.38 -44.71
CA GLY A 26 -29.30 41.29 -43.68
C GLY A 26 -29.78 39.85 -43.51
N ALA A 27 -30.00 39.44 -42.25
CA ALA A 27 -30.62 38.17 -41.93
C ALA A 27 -32.00 38.07 -42.60
N MET A 28 -32.16 37.09 -43.49
CA MET A 28 -33.49 36.55 -43.73
C MET A 28 -33.86 35.74 -42.48
N PRO A 29 -35.07 35.89 -41.92
CA PRO A 29 -35.51 35.01 -40.85
C PRO A 29 -35.55 33.60 -41.39
N VAL A 30 -34.75 32.71 -40.80
CA VAL A 30 -34.96 31.28 -40.93
C VAL A 30 -36.37 31.03 -40.39
N TRP A 31 -37.25 30.50 -41.22
CA TRP A 31 -38.53 29.99 -40.73
C TRP A 31 -38.17 28.76 -39.91
N ALA A 32 -38.16 28.90 -38.59
CA ALA A 32 -37.86 27.81 -37.68
C ALA A 32 -38.81 26.65 -38.01
N TYR A 33 -38.23 25.49 -38.33
CA TYR A 33 -39.00 24.27 -38.41
C TYR A 33 -39.28 23.85 -36.98
N GLU A 34 -40.52 24.08 -36.54
CA GLU A 34 -40.99 23.80 -35.18
C GLU A 34 -41.47 22.34 -35.10
N PRO A 35 -40.69 21.40 -34.54
CA PRO A 35 -41.12 20.00 -34.51
C PRO A 35 -42.29 19.77 -33.55
N GLU A 36 -43.23 18.93 -33.95
CA GLU A 36 -44.36 18.48 -33.11
C GLU A 36 -43.93 17.39 -32.10
N GLU A 37 -42.79 16.75 -32.33
CA GLU A 37 -42.20 15.68 -31.54
C GLU A 37 -40.68 15.66 -31.73
N VAL A 38 -39.92 15.25 -30.70
CA VAL A 38 -38.45 15.21 -30.71
C VAL A 38 -37.99 13.84 -30.18
N THR A 39 -36.84 13.33 -30.58
CA THR A 39 -36.30 12.04 -30.13
C THR A 39 -35.31 12.24 -28.99
N ALA A 40 -35.25 11.31 -28.03
CA ALA A 40 -34.16 11.24 -27.05
C ALA A 40 -32.77 11.35 -27.74
N GLY A 41 -31.91 12.24 -27.23
CA GLY A 41 -30.60 12.58 -27.78
C GLY A 41 -30.57 13.66 -28.88
N ASP A 42 -31.71 14.15 -29.39
CA ASP A 42 -31.75 15.19 -30.42
C ASP A 42 -31.31 16.58 -29.90
N ILE A 43 -30.71 17.38 -30.80
CA ILE A 43 -30.55 18.83 -30.64
C ILE A 43 -31.45 19.54 -31.66
N VAL A 44 -32.36 20.40 -31.18
CA VAL A 44 -33.28 21.17 -32.04
C VAL A 44 -33.13 22.67 -31.77
N TYR A 45 -32.67 23.43 -32.77
CA TYR A 45 -32.52 24.88 -32.68
C TYR A 45 -33.84 25.63 -32.90
N GLY A 46 -34.02 26.76 -32.21
CA GLY A 46 -35.13 27.70 -32.46
C GLY A 46 -35.94 28.10 -31.22
N PHE A 47 -35.45 27.80 -30.03
CA PHE A 47 -36.10 28.02 -28.73
C PHE A 47 -35.44 29.17 -27.94
N ASP A 48 -34.89 30.18 -28.62
CA ASP A 48 -34.30 31.36 -27.98
C ASP A 48 -35.25 31.99 -26.94
N GLY A 49 -34.81 32.05 -25.68
CA GLY A 49 -35.59 32.62 -24.57
C GLY A 49 -36.60 31.68 -23.90
N TYR A 50 -36.68 30.41 -24.31
CA TYR A 50 -37.48 29.39 -23.63
C TYR A 50 -36.71 28.74 -22.46
N THR A 51 -37.48 28.33 -21.45
CA THR A 51 -37.04 27.55 -20.28
C THR A 51 -37.87 26.28 -20.19
N SER A 52 -37.30 25.19 -19.66
CA SER A 52 -37.98 23.90 -19.49
C SER A 52 -38.60 23.75 -18.10
N ASP A 53 -39.75 23.09 -18.00
CA ASP A 53 -40.37 22.66 -16.73
C ASP A 53 -39.76 21.38 -16.15
N ASP A 54 -39.26 20.47 -17.00
CA ASP A 54 -38.50 19.28 -16.64
C ASP A 54 -37.15 19.23 -17.39
N PRO A 55 -36.11 19.90 -16.86
CA PRO A 55 -34.75 19.83 -17.38
C PRO A 55 -34.17 18.42 -17.46
N SER A 56 -34.70 17.43 -16.70
CA SER A 56 -34.25 16.03 -16.75
C SER A 56 -34.78 15.27 -17.96
N THR A 57 -35.86 15.75 -18.58
CA THR A 57 -36.42 15.21 -19.84
C THR A 57 -35.94 15.99 -21.06
N ALA A 58 -35.83 17.32 -20.97
CA ALA A 58 -35.11 18.15 -21.94
C ALA A 58 -34.87 19.57 -21.40
N TRP A 59 -33.86 20.29 -21.90
CA TRP A 59 -33.67 21.71 -21.58
C TRP A 59 -33.31 22.54 -22.81
N VAL A 60 -33.32 23.87 -22.68
CA VAL A 60 -32.89 24.80 -23.73
C VAL A 60 -31.54 25.41 -23.36
N ASP A 61 -30.55 25.30 -24.24
CA ASP A 61 -29.20 25.84 -23.99
C ASP A 61 -29.05 27.34 -24.32
N GLU A 62 -27.87 27.90 -24.00
CA GLU A 62 -27.52 29.32 -24.20
C GLU A 62 -27.62 29.82 -25.66
N ASN A 63 -27.76 28.92 -26.64
CA ASN A 63 -27.90 29.20 -28.07
C ASN A 63 -29.33 28.95 -28.58
N GLY A 64 -30.31 28.80 -27.69
CA GLY A 64 -31.71 28.52 -28.06
C GLY A 64 -31.90 27.12 -28.66
N ALA A 65 -31.04 26.16 -28.32
CA ALA A 65 -31.19 24.77 -28.75
C ALA A 65 -31.85 23.93 -27.65
N LEU A 66 -33.01 23.36 -27.96
CA LEU A 66 -33.63 22.30 -27.16
C LEU A 66 -32.78 21.04 -27.27
N ARG A 67 -32.45 20.47 -26.12
CA ARG A 67 -31.61 19.31 -25.91
C ARG A 67 -32.47 18.22 -25.28
N ALA A 68 -32.90 17.26 -26.09
CA ALA A 68 -33.78 16.19 -25.63
C ALA A 68 -32.96 15.09 -24.95
N LEU A 69 -33.34 14.74 -23.72
CA LEU A 69 -32.63 13.75 -22.92
C LEU A 69 -33.25 12.37 -23.09
N LYS A 70 -34.24 12.06 -22.26
CA LYS A 70 -34.93 10.76 -22.18
C LYS A 70 -36.36 10.87 -22.72
N ALA A 71 -36.98 9.72 -22.98
CA ALA A 71 -38.37 9.67 -23.38
C ALA A 71 -39.28 10.28 -22.29
N GLY A 72 -40.29 11.05 -22.71
CA GLY A 72 -41.12 11.80 -21.78
C GLY A 72 -41.92 12.89 -22.46
N THR A 73 -42.24 13.94 -21.74
CA THR A 73 -42.95 15.11 -22.27
C THR A 73 -42.54 16.34 -21.48
N VAL A 74 -42.09 17.37 -22.19
CA VAL A 74 -41.52 18.59 -21.62
C VAL A 74 -42.32 19.82 -22.04
N THR A 75 -42.51 20.78 -21.16
CA THR A 75 -43.20 22.05 -21.44
C THR A 75 -42.22 23.21 -21.40
N LEU A 76 -42.01 23.83 -22.56
CA LEU A 76 -41.14 24.99 -22.71
C LEU A 76 -41.91 26.30 -22.54
N ARG A 77 -41.37 27.25 -21.79
CA ARG A 77 -42.00 28.56 -21.47
C ARG A 77 -41.11 29.75 -21.84
N ALA A 78 -41.66 30.72 -22.57
CA ALA A 78 -41.03 32.00 -22.93
C ALA A 78 -42.06 33.13 -23.02
N ASP A 79 -41.87 34.27 -22.33
CA ASP A 79 -42.61 35.54 -22.49
C ASP A 79 -44.11 35.45 -22.85
N GLY A 80 -44.86 34.65 -22.08
CA GLY A 80 -46.31 34.47 -22.27
C GLY A 80 -46.73 33.44 -23.33
N SER A 81 -45.78 32.65 -23.81
CA SER A 81 -46.00 31.45 -24.64
C SER A 81 -45.52 30.19 -23.91
N GLU A 82 -46.25 29.10 -24.10
CA GLU A 82 -46.01 27.80 -23.47
C GLU A 82 -46.21 26.71 -24.53
N ARG A 83 -45.31 25.72 -24.58
CA ARG A 83 -45.29 24.67 -25.60
C ARG A 83 -44.88 23.33 -25.00
N THR A 84 -45.81 22.39 -24.95
CA THR A 84 -45.51 20.99 -24.63
C THR A 84 -44.97 20.25 -25.86
N ILE A 85 -43.86 19.52 -25.69
CA ILE A 85 -43.19 18.71 -26.72
C ILE A 85 -43.05 17.28 -26.18
N PRO A 86 -43.59 16.26 -26.85
CA PRO A 86 -43.31 14.87 -26.51
C PRO A 86 -41.88 14.50 -26.95
N ILE A 87 -41.13 13.90 -26.04
CA ILE A 87 -39.83 13.31 -26.33
C ILE A 87 -40.02 11.80 -26.49
N LYS A 88 -39.71 11.26 -27.67
CA LYS A 88 -39.79 9.83 -27.96
C LYS A 88 -38.57 9.07 -27.42
N GLU A 89 -38.75 7.77 -27.20
CA GLU A 89 -37.64 6.82 -27.06
C GLU A 89 -36.69 6.88 -28.27
N TYR A 90 -35.48 6.37 -28.10
CA TYR A 90 -34.45 6.35 -29.13
C TYR A 90 -34.93 5.64 -30.41
N ASP A 91 -34.78 6.29 -31.57
CA ASP A 91 -35.22 5.80 -32.90
C ASP A 91 -34.28 4.72 -33.48
N ASP A 92 -33.65 3.90 -32.61
CA ASP A 92 -32.68 2.87 -32.98
C ASP A 92 -33.21 1.43 -32.91
N ASP A 93 -34.52 1.28 -32.66
CA ASP A 93 -35.28 0.03 -32.46
C ASP A 93 -34.80 -0.84 -31.27
N SER A 94 -33.81 -0.40 -30.48
CA SER A 94 -33.21 -1.21 -29.42
C SER A 94 -33.76 -0.87 -28.03
N GLN A 95 -33.85 -1.88 -27.17
CA GLN A 95 -34.46 -1.71 -25.84
C GLN A 95 -33.48 -1.05 -24.87
N VAL A 96 -34.01 -0.28 -23.91
CA VAL A 96 -33.26 0.10 -22.71
C VAL A 96 -32.76 -1.17 -22.00
N VAL A 97 -31.49 -1.19 -21.59
CA VAL A 97 -30.84 -2.32 -20.89
C VAL A 97 -30.35 -1.96 -19.50
N GLY A 98 -30.15 -0.68 -19.21
CA GLY A 98 -29.68 -0.21 -17.91
C GLY A 98 -29.49 1.30 -17.89
N GLN A 99 -29.02 1.80 -16.75
CA GLN A 99 -28.66 3.20 -16.53
C GLN A 99 -27.15 3.39 -16.65
N LEU A 100 -26.69 4.48 -17.28
CA LEU A 100 -25.31 4.93 -17.26
C LEU A 100 -25.19 6.24 -16.46
N LYS A 101 -24.39 6.25 -15.41
CA LYS A 101 -24.10 7.41 -14.56
C LYS A 101 -22.63 7.81 -14.71
N ILE A 102 -22.37 9.09 -14.95
CA ILE A 102 -21.03 9.70 -14.85
C ILE A 102 -20.91 10.47 -13.54
N LEU A 103 -19.85 10.20 -12.79
CA LEU A 103 -19.55 10.77 -11.47
C LEU A 103 -18.21 11.49 -11.53
N ALA A 104 -18.17 12.78 -11.19
CA ALA A 104 -16.94 13.57 -11.09
C ALA A 104 -16.77 14.17 -9.69
N ARG A 105 -15.66 13.81 -9.01
CA ARG A 105 -15.34 14.25 -7.65
C ARG A 105 -14.64 15.61 -7.63
N TYR A 106 -14.85 16.37 -6.56
CA TYR A 106 -14.20 17.64 -6.24
C TYR A 106 -13.41 17.50 -4.93
N ASN A 107 -12.19 18.03 -4.84
CA ASN A 107 -11.45 18.09 -3.57
C ASN A 107 -10.54 19.32 -3.52
N ASP A 108 -10.92 20.33 -2.73
CA ASP A 108 -10.14 21.57 -2.57
C ASP A 108 -8.94 21.43 -1.61
N SER A 109 -8.78 20.28 -0.95
CA SER A 109 -7.87 20.12 0.21
C SER A 109 -6.68 19.18 -0.03
N MET A 110 -6.76 18.27 -1.01
CA MET A 110 -5.69 17.32 -1.30
C MET A 110 -4.77 17.79 -2.43
N GLN A 111 -3.46 17.63 -2.22
CA GLN A 111 -2.49 17.91 -3.27
C GLN A 111 -2.49 16.77 -4.32
N PHE A 112 -2.84 17.09 -5.56
CA PHE A 112 -2.39 16.43 -6.80
C PHE A 112 -2.89 15.01 -7.13
N TYR A 113 -3.63 14.30 -6.25
CA TYR A 113 -3.63 12.83 -6.28
C TYR A 113 -4.97 12.07 -6.29
N ASP A 114 -6.16 12.69 -6.19
CA ASP A 114 -7.39 11.90 -5.95
C ASP A 114 -8.70 12.41 -6.61
N GLY A 115 -8.61 13.29 -7.60
CA GLY A 115 -9.71 13.71 -8.46
C GLY A 115 -10.07 12.67 -9.52
N HIS A 116 -10.98 11.77 -9.18
CA HIS A 116 -11.46 10.71 -10.08
C HIS A 116 -12.74 11.10 -10.82
N VAL A 117 -12.87 10.56 -12.04
CA VAL A 117 -14.14 10.53 -12.77
C VAL A 117 -14.42 9.09 -13.13
N TYR A 118 -15.63 8.62 -12.81
CA TYR A 118 -16.07 7.24 -12.98
C TYR A 118 -17.29 7.18 -13.89
N LEU A 119 -17.44 6.05 -14.58
CA LEU A 119 -18.73 5.61 -15.10
C LEU A 119 -19.27 4.50 -14.21
N LEU A 120 -20.58 4.49 -13.99
CA LEU A 120 -21.30 3.44 -13.30
C LEU A 120 -22.42 2.96 -14.23
N PHE A 121 -22.57 1.66 -14.39
CA PHE A 121 -23.67 1.06 -15.14
C PHE A 121 -24.50 0.16 -14.23
N THR A 122 -25.81 0.44 -14.17
CA THR A 122 -26.79 -0.34 -13.38
C THR A 122 -27.67 -1.13 -14.34
N SER A 123 -27.70 -2.47 -14.21
CA SER A 123 -28.48 -3.31 -15.12
C SER A 123 -29.98 -3.27 -14.82
N TYR A 124 -30.81 -3.14 -15.85
CA TYR A 124 -32.27 -3.26 -15.75
C TYR A 124 -32.79 -4.67 -16.11
N LYS A 125 -31.91 -5.60 -16.50
CA LYS A 125 -32.25 -6.94 -16.98
C LYS A 125 -31.31 -7.98 -16.38
N ASP A 126 -31.78 -9.21 -16.30
CA ASP A 126 -30.93 -10.34 -15.92
C ASP A 126 -29.94 -10.66 -17.07
N ASN A 127 -28.74 -11.11 -16.72
CA ASN A 127 -27.71 -11.59 -17.65
C ASN A 127 -27.25 -10.55 -18.70
N VAL A 128 -27.11 -9.27 -18.32
CA VAL A 128 -26.48 -8.24 -19.17
C VAL A 128 -24.96 -8.39 -19.11
N GLU A 129 -24.34 -8.83 -20.21
CA GLU A 129 -22.89 -8.98 -20.32
C GLU A 129 -22.22 -7.72 -20.89
N ILE A 130 -21.17 -7.24 -20.23
CA ILE A 130 -20.30 -6.15 -20.72
C ILE A 130 -18.89 -6.72 -20.94
N THR A 131 -18.47 -6.85 -22.20
CA THR A 131 -17.19 -7.49 -22.59
C THR A 131 -16.17 -6.49 -23.12
N VAL A 132 -15.13 -6.21 -22.33
CA VAL A 132 -13.99 -5.36 -22.68
C VAL A 132 -12.75 -6.22 -22.84
N ASN A 133 -12.45 -6.62 -24.08
CA ASN A 133 -11.35 -7.55 -24.39
C ASN A 133 -9.95 -7.08 -23.95
N ASP A 134 -9.77 -5.76 -23.76
CA ASP A 134 -8.51 -5.14 -23.31
C ASP A 134 -8.69 -4.52 -21.89
N LEU A 135 -9.54 -5.12 -21.03
CA LEU A 135 -9.66 -4.73 -19.63
C LEU A 135 -8.31 -4.95 -18.93
N TYR A 136 -7.99 -4.10 -17.94
CA TYR A 136 -6.78 -4.27 -17.13
C TYR A 136 -6.99 -5.32 -16.03
N ALA A 137 -8.12 -5.26 -15.33
CA ALA A 137 -8.53 -6.23 -14.31
C ALA A 137 -9.99 -6.03 -13.87
N GLY A 138 -10.54 -7.03 -13.21
CA GLY A 138 -11.73 -6.97 -12.37
C GLY A 138 -11.39 -6.94 -10.89
N TYR A 139 -12.24 -6.31 -10.09
CA TYR A 139 -12.27 -6.51 -8.63
C TYR A 139 -13.48 -7.37 -8.27
N GLU A 140 -13.21 -8.60 -7.84
CA GLU A 140 -14.19 -9.43 -7.15
C GLU A 140 -14.12 -9.14 -5.65
N ILE A 141 -15.30 -9.02 -5.04
CA ILE A 141 -15.48 -8.69 -3.62
C ILE A 141 -15.82 -9.99 -2.90
N SER A 142 -15.15 -10.27 -1.78
CA SER A 142 -15.50 -11.41 -0.93
C SER A 142 -16.89 -11.26 -0.29
N ASP A 143 -17.60 -12.37 -0.10
CA ASP A 143 -18.87 -12.40 0.66
C ASP A 143 -18.69 -11.85 2.10
N ASP A 144 -17.51 -12.07 2.68
CA ASP A 144 -17.15 -11.58 4.01
C ASP A 144 -17.14 -10.05 4.09
N TYR A 145 -16.73 -9.35 3.02
CA TYR A 145 -16.77 -7.88 2.98
C TYR A 145 -18.19 -7.33 2.99
N TYR A 146 -19.11 -7.98 2.27
CA TYR A 146 -20.52 -7.61 2.31
C TYR A 146 -21.11 -7.85 3.72
N CYS A 147 -20.64 -8.87 4.44
CA CYS A 147 -20.99 -9.06 5.85
C CYS A 147 -20.42 -7.96 6.74
N ASP A 148 -19.15 -7.59 6.59
CA ASP A 148 -18.49 -6.60 7.45
C ASP A 148 -18.95 -5.15 7.17
N ILE A 149 -19.28 -4.79 5.92
CA ILE A 149 -20.00 -3.56 5.61
C ILE A 149 -21.40 -3.59 6.23
N ARG A 150 -22.15 -4.69 6.09
CA ARG A 150 -23.51 -4.81 6.64
C ARG A 150 -23.52 -4.69 8.16
N ASP A 151 -22.56 -5.31 8.84
CA ASP A 151 -22.39 -5.20 10.28
C ASP A 151 -21.90 -3.80 10.67
N SER A 152 -21.01 -3.17 9.91
CA SER A 152 -20.58 -1.79 10.18
C SER A 152 -21.72 -0.78 10.04
N ILE A 153 -22.48 -0.82 8.93
CA ILE A 153 -23.65 0.02 8.67
C ILE A 153 -24.74 -0.22 9.72
N SER A 154 -25.08 -1.48 10.03
CA SER A 154 -26.12 -1.79 11.02
C SER A 154 -25.74 -1.42 12.46
N ASN A 155 -24.45 -1.29 12.76
CA ASN A 155 -23.95 -0.77 14.04
C ASN A 155 -23.70 0.75 14.03
N GLY A 156 -23.99 1.46 12.93
CA GLY A 156 -23.70 2.90 12.78
C GLY A 156 -22.21 3.23 12.88
N SER A 157 -21.35 2.27 12.56
CA SER A 157 -19.90 2.38 12.68
C SER A 157 -19.28 2.79 11.35
N ASN A 158 -18.46 3.84 11.39
CA ASN A 158 -17.65 4.20 10.24
C ASN A 158 -16.52 3.15 10.06
N HIS A 159 -16.75 2.18 9.17
CA HIS A 159 -15.77 1.23 8.65
C HIS A 159 -14.55 1.98 8.07
N THR A 160 -13.53 2.16 8.90
CA THR A 160 -12.30 2.86 8.56
C THR A 160 -11.37 1.88 7.86
N GLY A 161 -11.57 1.74 6.54
CA GLY A 161 -10.95 0.75 5.65
C GLY A 161 -9.42 0.72 5.66
N THR A 162 -8.87 0.15 6.73
CA THR A 162 -7.44 -0.09 6.96
C THR A 162 -7.07 -1.56 6.77
N ASP A 163 -8.07 -2.45 6.79
CA ASP A 163 -7.98 -3.87 6.47
C ASP A 163 -8.58 -4.15 5.08
N THR A 164 -8.17 -3.44 4.01
CA THR A 164 -8.76 -3.64 2.66
C THR A 164 -8.24 -4.87 1.93
N GLU A 165 -6.99 -5.29 2.15
CA GLU A 165 -6.37 -6.44 1.46
C GLU A 165 -7.15 -7.78 1.50
N PRO A 166 -7.77 -8.23 2.61
CA PRO A 166 -8.48 -9.52 2.63
C PRO A 166 -9.78 -9.55 1.82
N TYR A 167 -10.32 -8.40 1.43
CA TYR A 167 -11.69 -8.30 0.91
C TYR A 167 -11.80 -8.26 -0.61
N PHE A 168 -10.70 -7.97 -1.31
CA PHE A 168 -10.66 -7.80 -2.77
C PHE A 168 -9.79 -8.86 -3.42
N THR A 169 -10.37 -9.62 -4.34
CA THR A 169 -9.61 -10.44 -5.28
C THR A 169 -9.44 -9.67 -6.57
N PHE A 170 -8.19 -9.34 -6.90
CA PHE A 170 -7.81 -8.76 -8.19
C PHE A 170 -7.76 -9.87 -9.24
N ASP A 171 -8.68 -9.84 -10.21
CA ASP A 171 -8.72 -10.78 -11.33
C ASP A 171 -8.24 -10.08 -12.61
N ASP A 172 -6.96 -10.27 -12.95
CA ASP A 172 -6.35 -9.79 -14.19
C ASP A 172 -6.85 -10.52 -15.45
N SER A 173 -7.58 -11.63 -15.27
CA SER A 173 -8.18 -12.41 -16.35
C SER A 173 -9.61 -11.95 -16.70
N MET A 174 -10.26 -11.18 -15.83
CA MET A 174 -11.60 -10.63 -16.07
C MET A 174 -11.57 -9.73 -17.31
N ASN A 175 -12.36 -10.12 -18.31
CA ASN A 175 -12.57 -9.36 -19.55
C ASN A 175 -14.06 -9.16 -19.86
N SER A 176 -14.96 -9.81 -19.12
CA SER A 176 -16.37 -9.44 -19.07
C SER A 176 -16.91 -9.47 -17.64
N VAL A 177 -17.96 -8.69 -17.41
CA VAL A 177 -18.84 -8.84 -16.26
C VAL A 177 -20.24 -9.16 -16.76
N THR A 178 -20.89 -10.14 -16.15
CA THR A 178 -22.33 -10.35 -16.31
C THR A 178 -23.02 -9.70 -15.12
N LEU A 179 -24.10 -8.96 -15.39
CA LEU A 179 -24.90 -8.25 -14.40
C LEU A 179 -26.34 -8.73 -14.45
N ASP A 180 -26.85 -9.20 -13.31
CA ASP A 180 -28.28 -9.44 -13.14
C ASP A 180 -29.04 -8.15 -12.78
N LYS A 181 -30.38 -8.19 -12.80
CA LYS A 181 -31.18 -6.98 -12.62
C LYS A 181 -30.92 -6.31 -11.26
N GLY A 182 -30.51 -5.04 -11.30
CA GLY A 182 -30.14 -4.24 -10.12
C GLY A 182 -28.67 -4.32 -9.73
N GLU A 183 -27.87 -5.21 -10.34
CA GLU A 183 -26.41 -5.20 -10.15
C GLU A 183 -25.77 -3.98 -10.85
N ILE A 184 -24.67 -3.50 -10.26
CA ILE A 184 -23.92 -2.32 -10.70
C ILE A 184 -22.48 -2.71 -11.00
N VAL A 185 -21.89 -2.14 -12.06
CA VAL A 185 -20.44 -2.11 -12.26
C VAL A 185 -19.94 -0.67 -12.36
N THR A 186 -18.86 -0.37 -11.65
CA THR A 186 -18.06 0.84 -11.87
C THR A 186 -17.01 0.56 -12.93
N ILE A 187 -17.01 1.36 -13.99
CA ILE A 187 -16.01 1.39 -15.04
C ILE A 187 -15.10 2.59 -14.77
N GLY A 188 -14.03 2.32 -14.03
CA GLY A 188 -13.00 3.30 -13.69
C GLY A 188 -11.70 3.00 -14.43
N MET A 189 -10.73 3.91 -14.34
CA MET A 189 -9.39 3.64 -14.85
C MET A 189 -8.36 3.83 -13.75
N TYR A 190 -7.64 2.74 -13.46
CA TYR A 190 -6.71 2.59 -12.35
C TYR A 190 -5.27 2.54 -12.87
N ARG A 191 -4.32 2.83 -11.97
CA ARG A 191 -2.93 2.44 -12.17
C ARG A 191 -2.68 1.13 -11.42
N ASP A 192 -1.58 0.46 -11.73
CA ASP A 192 -1.01 -0.54 -10.85
C ASP A 192 -0.86 0.02 -9.42
N PHE A 193 -1.41 -0.68 -8.43
CA PHE A 193 -1.49 -0.24 -7.04
C PHE A 193 -0.13 -0.31 -6.33
N ASP A 194 0.77 -1.17 -6.81
CA ASP A 194 2.15 -1.28 -6.31
C ASP A 194 3.02 -0.08 -6.69
N LEU A 195 2.53 0.80 -7.58
CA LEU A 195 3.22 2.02 -8.00
C LEU A 195 2.72 3.26 -7.23
N THR A 196 3.63 3.86 -6.45
CA THR A 196 3.49 5.24 -5.99
C THR A 196 3.26 6.20 -7.16
N VAL A 197 2.66 7.37 -6.91
CA VAL A 197 2.38 8.34 -7.99
C VAL A 197 3.68 8.79 -8.69
N GLN A 198 4.77 8.90 -7.92
CA GLN A 198 6.10 9.22 -8.42
C GLN A 198 6.62 8.13 -9.36
N GLN A 199 6.45 6.84 -9.01
CA GLN A 199 6.82 5.73 -9.89
C GLN A 199 5.95 5.67 -11.16
N ALA A 200 4.63 5.89 -11.05
CA ALA A 200 3.73 5.90 -12.20
C ALA A 200 4.01 7.06 -13.16
N ALA A 201 4.20 8.28 -12.64
CA ALA A 201 4.59 9.44 -13.45
C ALA A 201 5.97 9.26 -14.09
N LEU A 202 6.94 8.71 -13.35
CA LEU A 202 8.27 8.42 -13.86
C LEU A 202 8.26 7.32 -14.93
N GLY A 203 7.44 6.28 -14.76
CA GLY A 203 7.24 5.23 -15.76
C GLY A 203 6.62 5.81 -17.04
N ALA A 204 5.61 6.68 -16.92
CA ALA A 204 4.99 7.34 -18.07
C ALA A 204 6.00 8.24 -18.80
N LEU A 205 6.85 8.99 -18.06
CA LEU A 205 7.95 9.75 -18.63
C LEU A 205 8.97 8.86 -19.34
N LYS A 206 9.42 7.75 -18.71
CA LYS A 206 10.37 6.78 -19.25
C LYS A 206 9.87 6.09 -20.53
N ASN A 207 8.57 5.82 -20.60
CA ASN A 207 7.92 5.15 -21.72
C ASN A 207 7.39 6.14 -22.79
N SER A 208 7.73 7.43 -22.68
CA SER A 208 7.38 8.44 -23.68
C SER A 208 8.25 8.34 -24.93
N SER A 209 7.69 8.72 -26.08
CA SER A 209 8.45 8.77 -27.34
C SER A 209 9.61 9.78 -27.27
N MET A 210 9.48 10.80 -26.42
CA MET A 210 10.52 11.79 -26.16
C MET A 210 11.68 11.27 -25.30
N TRP A 211 11.44 10.36 -24.35
CA TRP A 211 12.53 9.77 -23.56
C TRP A 211 13.51 8.99 -24.44
N GLY A 212 13.00 8.24 -25.43
CA GLY A 212 13.81 7.63 -26.48
C GLY A 212 14.68 8.69 -27.20
N ASN A 213 14.07 9.76 -27.71
CA ASN A 213 14.79 10.84 -28.39
C ASN A 213 15.86 11.54 -27.51
N ILE A 214 15.60 11.73 -26.22
CA ILE A 214 16.54 12.32 -25.24
C ILE A 214 17.71 11.37 -24.95
N SER A 215 17.40 10.08 -24.76
CA SER A 215 18.37 9.01 -24.51
C SER A 215 19.29 8.79 -25.71
N ASP A 216 18.71 8.62 -26.91
CA ASP A 216 19.44 8.40 -28.16
C ASP A 216 20.33 9.59 -28.55
N ALA A 217 19.90 10.81 -28.22
CA ALA A 217 20.69 12.03 -28.40
C ALA A 217 21.69 12.30 -27.26
N ALA A 218 21.82 11.37 -26.28
CA ALA A 218 22.71 11.43 -25.12
C ALA A 218 22.62 12.76 -24.33
N LYS A 219 21.40 13.30 -24.16
CA LYS A 219 21.16 14.62 -23.53
C LYS A 219 21.18 14.54 -22.00
N THR A 220 22.31 14.11 -21.44
CA THR A 220 22.51 13.87 -19.99
C THR A 220 22.11 15.05 -19.10
N ASP A 221 22.28 16.31 -19.55
CA ASP A 221 21.86 17.49 -18.78
C ASP A 221 20.34 17.58 -18.60
N ILE A 222 19.55 17.14 -19.59
CA ILE A 222 18.08 17.09 -19.50
C ILE A 222 17.67 15.93 -18.60
N ILE A 223 18.26 14.75 -18.81
CA ILE A 223 18.04 13.55 -17.99
C ILE A 223 18.28 13.87 -16.51
N ASN A 224 19.43 14.43 -16.16
CA ASN A 224 19.77 14.82 -14.79
C ASN A 224 18.80 15.87 -14.20
N THR A 225 18.22 16.74 -15.03
CA THR A 225 17.23 17.72 -14.56
C THR A 225 15.91 17.04 -14.23
N ILE A 226 15.42 16.15 -15.11
CA ILE A 226 14.21 15.34 -14.87
C ILE A 226 14.36 14.54 -13.57
N TRP A 227 15.51 13.89 -13.36
CA TRP A 227 15.77 13.17 -12.10
C TRP A 227 15.85 14.10 -10.89
N SER A 228 16.45 15.30 -11.01
CA SER A 228 16.50 16.25 -9.89
C SER A 228 15.13 16.82 -9.48
N VAL A 229 14.16 16.83 -10.40
CA VAL A 229 12.75 17.17 -10.14
C VAL A 229 12.04 16.01 -9.43
N ALA A 230 12.37 14.76 -9.76
CA ALA A 230 11.75 13.58 -9.18
C ALA A 230 12.29 13.20 -7.78
N ASP A 231 13.60 13.33 -7.56
CA ASP A 231 14.31 12.87 -6.36
C ASP A 231 14.09 13.80 -5.13
N LYS A 232 13.86 15.10 -5.37
CA LYS A 232 13.71 16.09 -4.31
C LYS A 232 12.25 16.30 -3.89
N ARG A 233 11.72 15.39 -3.08
CA ARG A 233 10.51 15.52 -2.22
C ARG A 233 9.50 16.60 -2.68
N GLY A 234 8.78 16.33 -3.76
CA GLY A 234 7.57 17.08 -4.16
C GLY A 234 7.70 17.83 -5.49
N ILE A 235 6.72 17.60 -6.37
CA ILE A 235 6.61 18.19 -7.72
C ILE A 235 6.34 19.72 -7.66
N GLY A 236 6.10 20.28 -6.47
CA GLY A 236 5.74 21.69 -6.25
C GLY A 236 6.88 22.73 -6.38
N ASP A 237 8.12 22.35 -6.67
CA ASP A 237 9.17 23.33 -6.97
C ASP A 237 9.03 23.86 -8.41
N GLU A 238 8.24 24.93 -8.57
CA GLU A 238 8.09 25.67 -9.83
C GLU A 238 9.43 26.09 -10.45
N SER A 239 10.49 26.26 -9.64
CA SER A 239 11.83 26.57 -10.13
C SER A 239 12.41 25.44 -10.96
N ALA A 240 12.25 24.20 -10.49
CA ALA A 240 12.80 23.00 -11.11
C ALA A 240 12.04 22.62 -12.39
N LEU A 241 10.70 22.71 -12.38
CA LEU A 241 9.88 22.56 -13.59
C LEU A 241 10.19 23.68 -14.61
N GLY A 242 10.34 24.92 -14.14
CA GLY A 242 10.73 26.06 -14.96
C GLY A 242 12.17 26.01 -15.48
N GLU A 243 13.05 25.21 -14.89
CA GLU A 243 14.38 24.90 -15.43
C GLU A 243 14.29 23.80 -16.50
N LEU A 244 13.49 22.76 -16.26
CA LEU A 244 13.24 21.69 -17.23
C LEU A 244 12.66 22.25 -18.53
N ILE A 245 11.57 23.02 -18.47
CA ILE A 245 10.94 23.63 -19.66
C ILE A 245 11.96 24.41 -20.50
N LYS A 246 12.77 25.27 -19.88
CA LYS A 246 13.81 26.06 -20.58
C LYS A 246 14.87 25.20 -21.25
N LYS A 247 15.21 24.04 -20.68
CA LYS A 247 16.16 23.09 -21.29
C LYS A 247 15.55 22.34 -22.47
N LEU A 248 14.26 21.99 -22.40
CA LEU A 248 13.51 21.36 -23.49
C LEU A 248 13.31 22.32 -24.67
N GLU A 249 12.86 23.55 -24.40
CA GLU A 249 12.71 24.62 -25.40
C GLU A 249 14.01 24.91 -26.16
N LYS A 250 15.13 24.97 -25.43
CA LYS A 250 16.47 25.23 -26.00
C LYS A 250 16.90 24.17 -27.03
N GLU A 251 16.50 22.92 -26.82
CA GLU A 251 16.77 21.81 -27.76
C GLU A 251 15.64 21.63 -28.80
N ASN A 252 14.63 22.52 -28.81
CA ASN A 252 13.45 22.47 -29.68
C ASN A 252 12.66 21.14 -29.50
N ILE A 253 12.49 20.70 -28.26
CA ILE A 253 11.73 19.50 -27.92
C ILE A 253 10.42 19.91 -27.22
N ASP A 254 9.30 19.39 -27.73
CA ASP A 254 7.96 19.71 -27.23
C ASP A 254 7.65 18.91 -25.96
N ILE A 255 7.43 19.61 -24.84
CA ILE A 255 7.13 18.98 -23.54
C ILE A 255 5.88 18.08 -23.58
N SER A 256 4.92 18.32 -24.48
CA SER A 256 3.76 17.44 -24.63
C SER A 256 4.14 16.02 -25.05
N SER A 257 5.30 15.84 -25.68
CA SER A 257 5.82 14.51 -26.06
C SER A 257 6.54 13.76 -24.93
N LEU A 258 6.76 14.36 -23.74
CA LEU A 258 7.10 13.60 -22.51
C LEU A 258 5.90 12.83 -21.94
N LEU A 259 4.68 13.23 -22.30
CA LEU A 259 3.45 12.82 -21.62
C LEU A 259 2.64 11.84 -22.44
N ASP A 260 3.16 11.44 -23.61
CA ASP A 260 2.55 10.47 -24.51
C ASP A 260 2.85 9.02 -24.10
N GLY A 261 3.74 8.83 -23.13
CA GLY A 261 4.09 7.54 -22.58
C GLY A 261 3.00 6.97 -21.68
N VAL A 262 3.22 5.70 -21.31
CA VAL A 262 2.21 4.85 -20.69
C VAL A 262 2.85 3.96 -19.63
N VAL A 263 2.09 3.55 -18.61
CA VAL A 263 2.48 2.52 -17.63
C VAL A 263 1.39 1.45 -17.56
N ASP A 264 1.70 0.33 -16.92
CA ASP A 264 0.71 -0.70 -16.66
C ASP A 264 -0.27 -0.22 -15.57
N GLY A 265 -1.50 -0.72 -15.65
CA GLY A 265 -2.69 -0.02 -15.17
C GLY A 265 -3.64 0.28 -16.33
N GLY A 266 -4.95 0.34 -16.10
CA GLY A 266 -5.91 0.59 -17.17
C GLY A 266 -7.35 0.58 -16.70
N VAL A 267 -8.28 0.34 -17.61
CA VAL A 267 -9.70 0.28 -17.26
C VAL A 267 -9.97 -0.97 -16.44
N CYS A 268 -10.61 -0.78 -15.28
CA CYS A 268 -11.05 -1.85 -14.42
C CYS A 268 -12.57 -1.89 -14.33
N PHE A 269 -13.11 -3.09 -14.16
CA PHE A 269 -14.42 -3.28 -13.55
C PHE A 269 -14.27 -3.40 -12.05
N ASN A 270 -15.07 -2.65 -11.31
CA ASN A 270 -15.08 -2.71 -9.85
C ASN A 270 -16.55 -2.64 -9.37
N ARG A 271 -16.98 -3.66 -8.64
CA ARG A 271 -18.36 -3.79 -8.11
C ARG A 271 -18.59 -2.97 -6.82
N GLU A 272 -17.57 -2.30 -6.29
CA GLU A 272 -17.49 -1.84 -4.90
C GLU A 272 -17.56 -0.32 -4.71
N LEU A 273 -16.97 0.45 -5.63
CA LEU A 273 -16.83 1.92 -5.55
C LEU A 273 -18.13 2.69 -5.31
N TYR A 274 -19.27 2.09 -5.66
CA TYR A 274 -20.60 2.64 -5.37
C TYR A 274 -20.78 2.85 -3.85
N ASN A 275 -20.45 1.84 -3.03
CA ASN A 275 -20.63 1.90 -1.58
C ASN A 275 -19.54 2.77 -0.91
N GLN A 276 -18.27 2.62 -1.31
CA GLN A 276 -17.16 3.40 -0.72
C GLN A 276 -17.27 4.91 -0.96
N LYS A 277 -17.93 5.39 -2.03
CA LYS A 277 -17.82 6.80 -2.45
C LYS A 277 -19.11 7.60 -2.53
N LEU A 278 -20.29 6.98 -2.38
CA LEU A 278 -21.54 7.74 -2.21
C LEU A 278 -21.85 8.05 -0.75
N GLU A 279 -21.50 7.17 0.20
CA GLU A 279 -21.88 7.31 1.61
C GLU A 279 -20.78 7.93 2.51
N TRP A 280 -19.52 8.05 2.05
CA TRP A 280 -18.35 8.30 2.92
C TRP A 280 -17.53 9.54 2.57
N ASP A 281 -17.75 10.15 1.41
CA ASP A 281 -16.86 11.16 0.83
C ASP A 281 -17.49 12.56 0.94
N GLN A 282 -17.06 13.36 1.92
CA GLN A 282 -17.68 14.64 2.35
C GLN A 282 -17.49 15.83 1.36
N TYR A 283 -17.49 15.59 0.04
CA TYR A 283 -17.16 16.62 -0.95
C TYR A 283 -18.14 16.68 -2.12
N GLU A 284 -18.25 17.86 -2.76
CA GLU A 284 -19.14 18.12 -3.90
C GLU A 284 -18.92 17.15 -5.08
N ASN A 285 -19.71 16.08 -5.14
CA ASN A 285 -19.78 15.21 -6.30
C ASN A 285 -20.77 15.76 -7.33
N VAL A 286 -20.34 15.88 -8.59
CA VAL A 286 -21.25 16.16 -9.71
C VAL A 286 -21.56 14.84 -10.40
N THR A 287 -22.79 14.37 -10.20
CA THR A 287 -23.33 13.17 -10.87
C THR A 287 -24.31 13.54 -11.96
N TYR A 288 -24.30 12.77 -13.04
CA TYR A 288 -25.31 12.83 -14.08
C TYR A 288 -25.61 11.44 -14.64
N GLU A 289 -26.88 11.12 -14.89
CA GLU A 289 -27.35 9.79 -15.26
C GLU A 289 -28.29 9.80 -16.48
N VAL A 290 -28.27 8.71 -17.25
CA VAL A 290 -29.08 8.52 -18.45
C VAL A 290 -29.40 7.04 -18.67
N ASP A 291 -30.64 6.72 -19.03
CA ASP A 291 -31.01 5.38 -19.49
C ASP A 291 -30.37 5.10 -20.85
N ILE A 292 -29.71 3.94 -21.02
CA ILE A 292 -29.06 3.56 -22.28
C ILE A 292 -29.67 2.31 -22.91
N THR A 293 -29.73 2.32 -24.25
CA THR A 293 -30.17 1.20 -25.06
C THR A 293 -29.09 0.14 -25.23
N GLU A 294 -29.49 -1.08 -25.62
CA GLU A 294 -28.60 -2.18 -25.97
C GLU A 294 -27.51 -1.74 -26.96
N LYS A 295 -27.88 -0.95 -27.97
CA LYS A 295 -26.96 -0.43 -28.99
C LYS A 295 -26.02 0.66 -28.45
N GLN A 296 -26.47 1.47 -27.50
CA GLN A 296 -25.60 2.44 -26.81
C GLN A 296 -24.61 1.74 -25.88
N LEU A 297 -25.03 0.66 -25.20
CA LEU A 297 -24.16 -0.21 -24.42
C LEU A 297 -23.13 -0.93 -25.33
N GLU A 298 -23.54 -1.43 -26.50
CA GLU A 298 -22.63 -1.96 -27.52
C GLU A 298 -21.60 -0.92 -27.97
N ASN A 299 -22.02 0.33 -28.26
CA ASN A 299 -21.11 1.40 -28.67
C ASN A 299 -20.12 1.79 -27.56
N MET A 300 -20.58 1.86 -26.31
CA MET A 300 -19.73 2.09 -25.14
C MET A 300 -18.68 0.98 -25.00
N THR A 301 -19.13 -0.28 -25.08
CA THR A 301 -18.30 -1.48 -24.91
C THR A 301 -17.29 -1.60 -26.05
N ALA A 302 -17.70 -1.37 -27.29
CA ALA A 302 -16.83 -1.32 -28.46
C ALA A 302 -15.82 -0.16 -28.43
N TYR A 303 -16.13 0.92 -27.71
CA TYR A 303 -15.18 2.01 -27.47
C TYR A 303 -14.16 1.66 -26.37
N LEU A 304 -14.61 0.94 -25.33
CA LEU A 304 -13.73 0.48 -24.25
C LEU A 304 -12.72 -0.59 -24.73
N GLN A 305 -12.91 -1.16 -25.92
CA GLN A 305 -11.95 -2.04 -26.59
C GLN A 305 -10.87 -1.20 -27.33
N GLY A 306 -9.58 -1.49 -27.11
CA GLY A 306 -8.46 -0.90 -27.87
C GLY A 306 -7.36 -0.24 -27.02
N ASN A 307 -6.48 -1.04 -26.41
CA ASN A 307 -5.34 -0.62 -25.58
C ASN A 307 -5.72 0.24 -24.36
N LEU A 308 -6.80 -0.14 -23.66
CA LEU A 308 -7.17 0.49 -22.39
C LEU A 308 -6.52 -0.15 -21.16
N ASN A 309 -5.75 -1.22 -21.34
CA ASN A 309 -4.88 -1.85 -20.33
C ASN A 309 -3.56 -1.09 -20.06
N LYS A 310 -3.45 0.17 -20.49
CA LYS A 310 -2.29 1.04 -20.22
C LYS A 310 -2.71 2.44 -19.78
N PHE A 311 -2.27 2.83 -18.59
CA PHE A 311 -2.46 4.14 -17.97
C PHE A 311 -1.59 5.17 -18.70
N SER A 312 -2.13 6.36 -19.00
CA SER A 312 -1.38 7.43 -19.65
C SER A 312 -1.94 8.79 -19.26
N MET A 313 -1.10 9.64 -18.64
CA MET A 313 -1.49 10.96 -18.15
C MET A 313 -2.24 11.82 -19.18
N LEU A 314 -1.95 11.67 -20.48
CA LEU A 314 -2.70 12.35 -21.55
C LEU A 314 -3.72 11.48 -22.29
N LYS A 315 -3.40 10.21 -22.54
CA LYS A 315 -4.20 9.39 -23.46
C LYS A 315 -5.33 8.69 -22.71
N ASN A 316 -5.03 8.09 -21.56
CA ASN A 316 -5.92 7.23 -20.78
C ASN A 316 -5.73 7.64 -19.30
N SER A 317 -6.55 8.58 -18.84
CA SER A 317 -6.78 8.87 -17.42
C SER A 317 -8.24 8.52 -17.09
N CYS A 318 -8.60 8.42 -15.81
CA CYS A 318 -9.99 8.20 -15.39
C CYS A 318 -10.96 9.20 -16.06
N VAL A 319 -10.58 10.48 -16.09
CA VAL A 319 -11.29 11.55 -16.80
C VAL A 319 -11.43 11.26 -18.29
N THR A 320 -10.34 10.96 -19.01
CA THR A 320 -10.44 10.78 -20.46
C THR A 320 -11.18 9.51 -20.85
N VAL A 321 -11.01 8.41 -20.11
CA VAL A 321 -11.77 7.16 -20.32
C VAL A 321 -13.26 7.41 -20.10
N ALA A 322 -13.65 7.92 -18.94
CA ALA A 322 -15.05 8.13 -18.59
C ALA A 322 -15.75 9.06 -19.59
N LEU A 323 -15.14 10.21 -19.94
CA LEU A 323 -15.70 11.13 -20.94
C LEU A 323 -15.82 10.50 -22.33
N ARG A 324 -14.86 9.66 -22.75
CA ARG A 324 -14.89 9.03 -24.07
C ARG A 324 -15.93 7.91 -24.15
N ALA A 325 -16.00 7.05 -23.14
CA ALA A 325 -17.00 5.98 -23.08
C ALA A 325 -18.42 6.56 -22.94
N TRP A 326 -18.59 7.63 -22.15
CA TRP A 326 -19.82 8.44 -22.14
C TRP A 326 -20.16 8.98 -23.53
N ASN A 327 -19.20 9.60 -24.22
CA ASN A 327 -19.42 10.15 -25.56
C ASN A 327 -19.70 9.09 -26.63
N ALA A 328 -19.19 7.87 -26.45
CA ALA A 328 -19.48 6.73 -27.32
C ALA A 328 -20.87 6.14 -27.05
N ALA A 329 -21.29 6.08 -25.78
CA ALA A 329 -22.62 5.62 -25.40
C ALA A 329 -23.71 6.60 -25.87
N VAL A 330 -23.58 7.88 -25.49
CA VAL A 330 -24.67 8.88 -25.63
C VAL A 330 -24.25 10.17 -26.32
N GLY A 331 -22.96 10.54 -26.34
CA GLY A 331 -22.48 11.85 -26.80
C GLY A 331 -22.37 12.07 -28.32
N THR A 332 -22.53 11.03 -29.15
CA THR A 332 -22.60 11.18 -30.62
C THR A 332 -23.63 10.22 -31.23
N ARG A 333 -24.31 10.66 -32.29
CA ARG A 333 -25.25 9.84 -33.07
C ARG A 333 -25.02 10.06 -34.56
N ASP A 334 -24.84 8.98 -35.31
CA ASP A 334 -24.48 8.99 -36.74
C ASP A 334 -23.21 9.80 -37.11
N GLY A 335 -22.36 10.09 -36.11
CA GLY A 335 -21.14 10.89 -36.26
C GLY A 335 -21.31 12.40 -36.01
N GLU A 336 -22.49 12.85 -35.61
CA GLU A 336 -22.76 14.23 -35.16
C GLU A 336 -22.89 14.28 -33.62
N ASP A 337 -22.54 15.42 -33.02
CA ASP A 337 -22.65 15.64 -31.56
C ASP A 337 -24.12 15.62 -31.10
N THR A 338 -24.44 14.87 -30.05
CA THR A 338 -25.79 14.86 -29.44
C THR A 338 -25.91 15.94 -28.35
N ALA A 339 -27.07 16.00 -27.71
CA ALA A 339 -27.26 16.75 -26.47
C ALA A 339 -26.15 16.49 -25.42
N TYR A 340 -25.65 15.24 -25.36
CA TYR A 340 -24.79 14.71 -24.32
C TYR A 340 -23.28 14.85 -24.53
N HIS A 341 -22.82 15.45 -25.64
CA HIS A 341 -21.41 15.51 -25.98
C HIS A 341 -20.59 16.35 -24.98
N LEU A 342 -19.68 15.72 -24.24
CA LEU A 342 -18.78 16.37 -23.28
C LEU A 342 -17.38 16.60 -23.88
N LYS A 343 -16.86 17.82 -23.79
CA LYS A 343 -15.56 18.16 -24.38
C LYS A 343 -14.41 17.99 -23.38
N PRO A 344 -13.31 17.29 -23.72
CA PRO A 344 -12.14 17.14 -22.85
C PRO A 344 -11.21 18.35 -22.85
N SER A 345 -11.65 19.53 -23.30
CA SER A 345 -10.79 20.68 -23.61
C SER A 345 -10.38 21.50 -22.37
N GLY A 346 -9.50 20.95 -21.54
CA GLY A 346 -8.55 21.73 -20.75
C GLY A 346 -7.23 21.87 -21.52
N GLU A 347 -6.86 23.07 -21.96
CA GLU A 347 -5.68 23.25 -22.81
C GLU A 347 -4.36 23.31 -22.01
N GLY A 348 -3.55 22.25 -22.12
CA GLY A 348 -2.14 22.21 -21.70
C GLY A 348 -1.87 21.41 -20.42
N ILE A 349 -1.15 20.28 -20.54
CA ILE A 349 -0.61 19.38 -19.47
C ILE A 349 -1.56 19.01 -18.30
N PHE A 350 -2.85 19.34 -18.38
CA PHE A 350 -3.82 19.29 -17.28
C PHE A 350 -3.35 20.01 -16.01
N SER A 351 -2.90 21.26 -16.12
CA SER A 351 -2.15 22.02 -15.12
C SER A 351 -2.81 22.22 -13.71
N TYR A 352 -2.79 21.32 -12.73
CA TYR A 352 -1.93 20.16 -12.50
C TYR A 352 -2.66 19.11 -11.63
N ILE A 353 -3.73 18.55 -12.21
CA ILE A 353 -4.48 17.34 -11.83
C ILE A 353 -5.21 17.35 -10.47
N ASP A 354 -6.48 17.75 -10.56
CA ASP A 354 -7.64 16.98 -10.07
C ASP A 354 -8.64 16.93 -11.26
N ALA A 355 -9.88 16.44 -11.11
CA ALA A 355 -10.87 16.47 -12.21
C ALA A 355 -11.00 17.92 -12.73
N PRO A 356 -10.60 18.25 -13.99
CA PRO A 356 -10.38 19.65 -14.35
C PRO A 356 -11.65 20.46 -14.15
N LYS A 357 -11.55 21.64 -13.53
CA LYS A 357 -12.71 22.52 -13.31
C LYS A 357 -13.50 22.74 -14.61
N THR A 358 -12.84 22.80 -15.76
CA THR A 358 -13.47 22.88 -17.08
C THR A 358 -14.31 21.67 -17.48
N VAL A 359 -14.00 20.46 -17.00
CA VAL A 359 -14.82 19.25 -17.19
C VAL A 359 -16.06 19.31 -16.30
N LYS A 360 -15.92 19.70 -15.03
CA LYS A 360 -17.06 19.97 -14.12
C LYS A 360 -17.96 21.06 -14.69
N ASP A 361 -17.38 22.18 -15.12
CA ASP A 361 -18.08 23.32 -15.72
C ASP A 361 -18.74 22.94 -17.07
N GLU A 362 -18.12 22.10 -17.92
CA GLU A 362 -18.78 21.58 -19.14
C GLU A 362 -19.89 20.58 -18.82
N ILE A 363 -19.77 19.69 -17.82
CA ILE A 363 -20.89 18.84 -17.37
C ILE A 363 -22.05 19.73 -16.89
N ILE A 364 -21.80 20.66 -15.98
CA ILE A 364 -22.80 21.62 -15.48
C ILE A 364 -23.46 22.43 -16.61
N LYS A 365 -22.67 22.83 -17.61
CA LYS A 365 -23.13 23.64 -18.76
C LYS A 365 -23.85 22.84 -19.84
N LYS A 366 -23.45 21.59 -20.07
CA LYS A 366 -23.95 20.72 -21.14
C LYS A 366 -25.00 19.72 -20.68
N LEU A 367 -25.14 19.50 -19.39
CA LEU A 367 -26.06 18.54 -18.77
C LEU A 367 -26.70 19.17 -17.52
N PRO A 368 -27.47 20.27 -17.64
CA PRO A 368 -28.16 20.87 -16.51
C PRO A 368 -29.28 19.96 -16.02
N GLY A 369 -29.51 19.96 -14.69
CA GLY A 369 -30.34 18.95 -14.02
C GLY A 369 -29.51 17.91 -13.24
N TYR A 370 -28.24 18.21 -12.95
CA TYR A 370 -27.37 17.42 -12.08
C TYR A 370 -27.82 17.50 -10.62
N TYR A 371 -27.56 16.42 -9.89
CA TYR A 371 -27.46 16.46 -8.44
C TYR A 371 -26.02 16.85 -8.09
N LEU A 372 -25.85 17.96 -7.35
CA LEU A 372 -24.72 18.06 -6.45
C LEU A 372 -25.11 17.19 -5.26
N ASN A 373 -24.30 16.17 -4.98
CA ASN A 373 -24.38 15.56 -3.66
C ASN A 373 -23.57 16.48 -2.74
N ASN A 374 -24.25 17.49 -2.20
CA ASN A 374 -23.73 18.28 -1.10
C ASN A 374 -23.51 17.31 0.08
N ALA A 375 -22.45 17.46 0.87
CA ALA A 375 -22.38 16.79 2.18
C ALA A 375 -23.58 17.16 3.08
N ASP A 376 -24.21 18.30 2.77
CA ASP A 376 -25.53 18.77 3.18
C ASP A 376 -26.68 17.93 2.55
N GLY A 377 -26.50 16.61 2.48
CA GLY A 377 -27.50 15.67 2.97
C GLY A 377 -28.37 14.85 2.02
N VAL A 378 -28.86 15.44 0.93
CA VAL A 378 -30.04 15.00 0.15
C VAL A 378 -30.31 13.48 0.16
N GLN A 379 -31.28 13.02 0.98
CA GLN A 379 -31.80 11.65 0.94
C GLN A 379 -32.26 11.29 -0.48
N GLU A 380 -31.58 10.35 -1.16
CA GLU A 380 -32.09 9.80 -2.43
C GLU A 380 -33.43 9.08 -2.17
N PRO A 381 -34.56 9.56 -2.71
CA PRO A 381 -35.83 8.87 -2.56
C PRO A 381 -35.79 7.64 -3.46
N ASP A 382 -35.86 6.47 -2.83
CA ASP A 382 -35.88 5.14 -3.45
C ASP A 382 -34.47 4.47 -3.64
N ALA A 383 -33.47 4.86 -2.84
CA ALA A 383 -32.33 3.98 -2.52
C ALA A 383 -32.81 2.63 -1.93
N GLY A 384 -32.14 1.54 -2.30
CA GLY A 384 -32.71 0.18 -2.34
C GLY A 384 -33.22 -0.43 -1.03
N TYR A 385 -34.19 -1.34 -1.14
CA TYR A 385 -34.66 -2.16 -0.01
C TYR A 385 -33.83 -3.45 0.08
N GLN A 386 -33.20 -3.69 1.23
CA GLN A 386 -32.40 -4.88 1.49
C GLN A 386 -33.29 -6.00 2.05
N ASP A 387 -33.18 -7.23 1.52
CA ASP A 387 -34.04 -8.35 1.92
C ASP A 387 -33.37 -9.35 2.89
N GLU A 388 -34.13 -10.38 3.28
CA GLU A 388 -33.71 -11.41 4.24
C GLU A 388 -32.47 -12.21 3.79
N THR A 389 -32.13 -12.17 2.49
CA THR A 389 -30.99 -12.91 1.91
C THR A 389 -29.70 -12.09 1.84
N GLY A 390 -29.75 -10.78 2.11
CA GLY A 390 -28.57 -9.91 2.22
C GLY A 390 -28.23 -9.10 0.97
N TRP A 391 -28.98 -9.23 -0.13
CA TRP A 391 -28.79 -8.43 -1.32
C TRP A 391 -29.34 -7.01 -1.14
N VAL A 392 -28.55 -5.99 -1.51
CA VAL A 392 -29.04 -4.62 -1.70
C VAL A 392 -29.62 -4.53 -3.11
N TYR A 393 -30.94 -4.68 -3.23
CA TYR A 393 -31.62 -4.40 -4.49
C TYR A 393 -31.72 -2.89 -4.68
N VAL A 394 -30.79 -2.29 -5.43
CA VAL A 394 -31.11 -1.07 -6.18
C VAL A 394 -32.13 -1.50 -7.22
N SER A 395 -33.42 -1.31 -6.91
CA SER A 395 -34.49 -1.78 -7.77
C SER A 395 -34.51 -0.93 -9.04
N ALA A 396 -33.79 -1.40 -10.07
CA ALA A 396 -34.24 -1.20 -11.43
C ALA A 396 -35.74 -1.51 -11.45
N PRO A 397 -36.61 -0.56 -11.84
CA PRO A 397 -38.02 -0.57 -11.45
C PRO A 397 -38.67 -1.92 -11.74
N GLU A 398 -39.49 -2.41 -10.81
CA GLU A 398 -40.29 -3.60 -11.08
C GLU A 398 -41.23 -3.32 -12.26
N ALA A 399 -40.79 -3.74 -13.44
CA ALA A 399 -41.66 -4.10 -14.55
C ALA A 399 -42.42 -5.40 -14.23
N ASP A 400 -42.96 -5.51 -13.02
CA ASP A 400 -44.13 -6.35 -12.81
C ASP A 400 -45.36 -5.46 -13.00
N ILE A 401 -46.27 -5.92 -13.84
CA ILE A 401 -47.61 -5.35 -14.00
C ILE A 401 -48.53 -6.42 -13.40
N PRO A 402 -48.85 -6.37 -12.09
CA PRO A 402 -49.62 -7.41 -11.43
C PRO A 402 -51.10 -7.24 -11.81
N GLY A 403 -51.43 -7.77 -12.98
CA GLY A 403 -52.75 -7.72 -13.58
C GLY A 403 -52.88 -6.64 -14.64
N GLY A 404 -53.55 -7.00 -15.74
CA GLY A 404 -54.21 -6.01 -16.56
C GLY A 404 -55.31 -5.32 -15.76
N ILE A 405 -54.94 -4.25 -15.06
CA ILE A 405 -55.87 -3.17 -14.78
C ILE A 405 -56.32 -2.67 -16.14
N ASP A 406 -57.59 -2.87 -16.43
CA ASP A 406 -58.26 -2.22 -17.54
C ASP A 406 -58.14 -0.71 -17.32
N THR A 407 -57.22 -0.06 -18.03
CA THR A 407 -56.98 1.39 -17.94
C THR A 407 -58.15 2.21 -18.48
N SER A 408 -59.26 1.59 -18.89
CA SER A 408 -60.53 2.27 -19.06
C SER A 408 -61.19 2.65 -17.72
N ALA A 409 -60.71 3.79 -17.18
CA ALA A 409 -61.24 4.58 -16.07
C ALA A 409 -61.03 4.02 -14.65
N GLU A 410 -59.89 4.37 -14.04
CA GLU A 410 -59.71 4.32 -12.59
C GLU A 410 -60.12 5.64 -11.91
N THR A 411 -60.75 5.53 -10.73
CA THR A 411 -61.14 6.66 -9.88
C THR A 411 -59.94 7.28 -9.14
N PRO A 412 -59.90 8.61 -8.94
CA PRO A 412 -58.88 9.25 -8.12
C PRO A 412 -58.96 8.79 -6.66
N ALA A 413 -57.80 8.49 -6.07
CA ALA A 413 -57.67 8.02 -4.70
C ALA A 413 -56.34 8.46 -4.09
N LEU A 414 -56.35 8.75 -2.79
CA LEU A 414 -55.22 9.20 -2.01
C LEU A 414 -54.70 8.09 -1.11
N THR A 415 -53.39 7.85 -1.15
CA THR A 415 -52.67 7.06 -0.13
C THR A 415 -51.80 8.01 0.68
N VAL A 416 -51.84 7.92 2.01
CA VAL A 416 -50.92 8.68 2.88
C VAL A 416 -49.82 7.75 3.37
N ARG A 417 -48.58 8.22 3.40
CA ARG A 417 -47.44 7.55 4.04
C ARG A 417 -46.75 8.56 4.95
N ILE A 418 -46.53 8.19 6.21
CA ILE A 418 -45.77 8.97 7.19
C ILE A 418 -44.51 8.16 7.55
N THR A 419 -43.34 8.78 7.53
CA THR A 419 -42.04 8.18 7.86
C THR A 419 -41.30 9.01 8.92
N GLY A 420 -40.46 8.34 9.72
CA GLY A 420 -39.82 8.89 10.93
C GLY A 420 -40.62 8.57 12.20
N ASP A 421 -39.93 8.45 13.34
CA ASP A 421 -40.50 7.88 14.58
C ASP A 421 -41.57 8.76 15.26
N ALA A 422 -41.67 10.03 14.90
CA ALA A 422 -42.65 11.00 15.40
C ALA A 422 -44.08 10.82 14.81
N ILE A 423 -44.51 9.57 14.53
CA ILE A 423 -45.71 9.24 13.72
C ILE A 423 -47.04 9.78 14.33
N HIS A 424 -47.06 10.10 15.63
CA HIS A 424 -48.31 10.18 16.39
C HIS A 424 -49.18 11.44 16.21
N GLU A 425 -48.72 12.46 15.47
CA GLU A 425 -49.37 13.79 15.48
C GLU A 425 -49.67 14.44 14.13
N THR A 426 -49.37 13.75 13.03
CA THR A 426 -49.76 14.21 11.70
C THR A 426 -51.24 13.93 11.43
N THR A 427 -52.05 14.98 11.27
CA THR A 427 -53.47 14.89 10.92
C THR A 427 -53.69 15.27 9.46
N VAL A 428 -54.04 14.30 8.61
CA VAL A 428 -54.48 14.55 7.22
C VAL A 428 -56.00 14.57 7.15
N TYR A 429 -56.59 15.59 6.54
CA TYR A 429 -58.04 15.76 6.47
C TYR A 429 -58.50 16.51 5.23
N ARG A 430 -59.78 16.37 4.86
CA ARG A 430 -60.47 17.27 3.92
C ARG A 430 -61.60 18.01 4.61
N LYS A 431 -62.13 19.07 4.01
CA LYS A 431 -63.34 19.72 4.50
C LYS A 431 -64.59 19.21 3.78
N SER A 432 -65.68 19.03 4.54
CA SER A 432 -67.00 18.75 3.98
C SER A 432 -67.62 20.01 3.36
N GLU A 433 -68.73 19.88 2.62
CA GLU A 433 -69.52 21.04 2.13
C GLU A 433 -70.01 21.96 3.26
N SER A 434 -70.10 21.47 4.51
CA SER A 434 -70.44 22.27 5.69
C SER A 434 -69.22 22.81 6.46
N GLY A 435 -68.00 22.59 5.95
CA GLY A 435 -66.75 23.04 6.56
C GLY A 435 -66.23 22.17 7.72
N GLU A 436 -66.78 20.96 7.90
CA GLU A 436 -66.35 20.01 8.94
C GLU A 436 -65.09 19.24 8.48
N GLU A 437 -64.11 19.07 9.36
CA GLU A 437 -62.89 18.31 9.07
C GLU A 437 -63.19 16.80 9.05
N ILE A 438 -63.10 16.20 7.86
CA ILE A 438 -63.18 14.75 7.65
C ILE A 438 -61.76 14.21 7.58
N ILE A 439 -61.33 13.54 8.65
CA ILE A 439 -60.01 12.92 8.75
C ILE A 439 -59.86 11.83 7.67
N ILE A 440 -58.74 11.86 6.96
CA ILE A 440 -58.35 10.86 5.98
C ILE A 440 -57.47 9.84 6.73
N PRO A 441 -57.87 8.55 6.81
CA PRO A 441 -57.11 7.54 7.53
C PRO A 441 -55.75 7.33 6.86
N THR A 442 -54.69 7.34 7.67
CA THR A 442 -53.30 7.19 7.18
C THR A 442 -52.93 5.73 6.88
N ASP A 443 -53.72 4.77 7.35
CA ASP A 443 -53.50 3.33 7.16
C ASP A 443 -54.21 2.75 5.92
N LYS A 444 -54.93 3.56 5.14
CA LYS A 444 -55.79 3.09 4.04
C LYS A 444 -55.84 4.05 2.85
N VAL A 445 -55.94 3.46 1.66
CA VAL A 445 -56.31 4.19 0.43
C VAL A 445 -57.72 4.77 0.59
N THR A 446 -57.86 6.07 0.35
CA THR A 446 -59.14 6.79 0.45
C THR A 446 -59.51 7.36 -0.92
N GLU A 447 -60.63 6.94 -1.50
CA GLU A 447 -61.16 7.54 -2.74
C GLU A 447 -61.58 8.99 -2.48
N LEU A 448 -61.11 9.91 -3.33
CA LEU A 448 -61.35 11.35 -3.23
C LEU A 448 -61.58 11.91 -4.64
N ASP A 449 -62.67 12.66 -4.82
CA ASP A 449 -62.97 13.30 -6.10
C ASP A 449 -61.87 14.28 -6.51
N GLU A 450 -61.57 14.36 -7.81
CA GLU A 450 -60.72 15.39 -8.39
C GLU A 450 -61.20 16.79 -7.96
N GLY A 451 -60.28 17.66 -7.57
CA GLY A 451 -60.59 18.99 -7.05
C GLY A 451 -60.88 19.03 -5.54
N THR A 452 -60.88 17.90 -4.83
CA THR A 452 -61.01 17.89 -3.36
C THR A 452 -59.81 18.56 -2.70
N GLU A 453 -60.04 19.58 -1.86
CA GLU A 453 -58.98 20.17 -1.03
C GLU A 453 -58.64 19.26 0.15
N VAL A 454 -57.35 18.98 0.30
CA VAL A 454 -56.77 18.15 1.37
C VAL A 454 -55.75 18.99 2.14
N PHE A 455 -55.72 18.79 3.45
CA PHE A 455 -54.94 19.54 4.41
C PHE A 455 -54.12 18.58 5.26
N VAL A 456 -52.89 18.98 5.58
CA VAL A 456 -51.94 18.27 6.42
C VAL A 456 -51.57 19.18 7.58
N ARG A 457 -52.12 18.89 8.76
CA ARG A 457 -51.80 19.60 9.99
C ARG A 457 -50.82 18.75 10.79
N THR A 458 -49.60 19.25 10.95
CA THR A 458 -48.56 18.67 11.78
C THR A 458 -48.54 19.39 13.12
N SER A 459 -48.73 18.69 14.23
CA SER A 459 -48.27 19.18 15.54
C SER A 459 -47.02 18.41 15.96
N LEU A 460 -46.14 19.09 16.69
CA LEU A 460 -45.10 18.49 17.52
C LEU A 460 -45.51 18.81 18.95
N ALA A 461 -46.33 17.97 19.59
CA ALA A 461 -46.65 18.16 21.00
C ALA A 461 -45.67 17.42 21.92
N ASN A 462 -45.47 18.06 23.06
CA ASN A 462 -44.54 17.71 24.14
C ASN A 462 -43.06 18.05 23.89
N GLU A 463 -42.40 18.29 25.00
CA GLU A 463 -41.13 19.01 25.15
C GLU A 463 -39.90 18.11 24.92
N ASP A 464 -40.12 16.87 24.43
CA ASP A 464 -39.17 15.75 24.51
C ASP A 464 -38.60 15.27 23.16
N TYR A 465 -39.06 15.80 22.02
CA TYR A 465 -38.64 15.32 20.69
C TYR A 465 -37.71 16.29 19.94
N CYS A 466 -36.52 15.79 19.60
CA CYS A 466 -35.50 16.41 18.75
C CYS A 466 -35.85 16.39 17.24
N HIS A 467 -37.12 16.21 16.84
CA HIS A 467 -37.45 16.01 15.42
C HIS A 467 -37.92 17.30 14.72
N LEU A 468 -37.71 17.38 13.40
CA LEU A 468 -38.23 18.43 12.53
C LEU A 468 -38.97 17.84 11.32
N LEU A 469 -39.90 18.62 10.77
CA LEU A 469 -40.63 18.25 9.56
C LEU A 469 -39.70 18.41 8.35
N LYS A 470 -39.24 17.28 7.79
CA LYS A 470 -38.28 17.26 6.67
C LYS A 470 -38.96 17.60 5.35
N ASN A 471 -40.06 16.91 5.03
CA ASN A 471 -40.78 17.10 3.77
C ASN A 471 -42.23 16.63 3.86
N ILE A 472 -43.13 17.33 3.16
CA ILE A 472 -44.48 16.90 2.79
C ILE A 472 -44.53 16.96 1.27
N SER A 473 -44.73 15.83 0.58
CA SER A 473 -44.80 15.79 -0.88
C SER A 473 -46.04 15.05 -1.39
N LEU A 474 -46.55 15.48 -2.55
CA LEU A 474 -47.64 14.86 -3.28
C LEU A 474 -47.09 14.24 -4.57
N GLY A 475 -46.77 12.95 -4.53
CA GLY A 475 -45.89 12.35 -5.52
C GLY A 475 -44.48 12.96 -5.40
N SER A 476 -44.00 13.57 -6.48
CA SER A 476 -42.71 14.28 -6.54
C SER A 476 -42.80 15.77 -6.18
N GLU A 477 -44.00 16.37 -6.11
CA GLU A 477 -44.16 17.79 -5.82
C GLU A 477 -44.08 18.05 -4.30
N SER A 478 -43.14 18.88 -3.85
CA SER A 478 -43.11 19.35 -2.46
C SER A 478 -44.26 20.31 -2.18
N LEU A 479 -44.91 20.13 -1.04
CA LEU A 479 -45.98 20.97 -0.52
C LEU A 479 -45.48 21.93 0.57
N MET A 480 -44.18 21.98 0.87
CA MET A 480 -43.63 22.80 1.96
C MET A 480 -43.91 24.30 1.78
N ASP A 481 -44.00 24.79 0.54
CA ASP A 481 -44.41 26.18 0.22
C ASP A 481 -45.95 26.39 0.26
N SER A 482 -46.74 25.33 0.39
CA SER A 482 -48.21 25.37 0.32
C SER A 482 -48.88 25.47 1.70
N TYR A 483 -48.24 26.16 2.64
CA TYR A 483 -48.78 26.36 3.99
C TYR A 483 -49.92 27.39 4.01
N ASP A 484 -51.12 26.99 4.46
CA ASP A 484 -52.25 27.90 4.64
C ASP A 484 -52.29 28.39 6.09
N GLU A 485 -51.77 29.61 6.32
CA GLU A 485 -51.72 30.27 7.64
C GLU A 485 -53.09 30.30 8.37
N LYS A 486 -54.21 30.31 7.65
CA LYS A 486 -55.54 30.38 8.26
C LYS A 486 -56.02 29.04 8.80
N GLU A 487 -55.55 27.95 8.20
CA GLU A 487 -55.90 26.57 8.54
C GLU A 487 -54.83 25.90 9.43
N ASN A 488 -53.66 26.56 9.53
CA ASN A 488 -52.46 26.09 10.21
C ASN A 488 -52.08 24.66 9.75
N ALA A 489 -52.05 24.50 8.43
CA ALA A 489 -51.88 23.23 7.73
C ALA A 489 -51.35 23.46 6.31
N TYR A 490 -50.58 22.51 5.79
CA TYR A 490 -50.19 22.47 4.39
C TYR A 490 -51.37 21.99 3.55
N ARG A 491 -51.62 22.64 2.41
CA ARG A 491 -52.84 22.43 1.61
C ARG A 491 -52.50 22.04 0.18
N PHE A 492 -53.23 21.07 -0.36
CA PHE A 492 -53.19 20.72 -1.77
C PHE A 492 -54.58 20.39 -2.32
N VAL A 493 -54.67 20.26 -3.65
CA VAL A 493 -55.90 19.88 -4.36
C VAL A 493 -55.69 18.50 -4.99
N MET A 494 -56.61 17.58 -4.74
CA MET A 494 -56.52 16.21 -5.25
C MET A 494 -56.61 16.18 -6.79
N PRO A 495 -55.60 15.65 -7.50
CA PRO A 495 -55.61 15.59 -8.96
C PRO A 495 -56.49 14.45 -9.51
N ALA A 496 -56.69 14.44 -10.84
CA ALA A 496 -57.48 13.46 -11.59
C ALA A 496 -56.95 12.01 -11.59
N LYS A 497 -55.98 11.68 -10.73
CA LYS A 497 -55.23 10.42 -10.72
C LYS A 497 -55.01 9.91 -9.29
N LYS A 498 -54.76 8.61 -9.15
CA LYS A 498 -54.29 8.04 -7.89
C LYS A 498 -52.97 8.71 -7.50
N THR A 499 -52.85 9.13 -6.25
CA THR A 499 -51.70 9.93 -5.78
C THR A 499 -51.31 9.50 -4.36
N THR A 500 -50.02 9.61 -4.05
CA THR A 500 -49.46 9.32 -2.72
C THR A 500 -48.97 10.61 -2.08
N LEU A 501 -49.46 10.91 -0.87
CA LEU A 501 -48.95 11.95 0.00
C LEU A 501 -47.88 11.32 0.90
N ARG A 502 -46.61 11.69 0.72
CA ARG A 502 -45.49 11.31 1.60
C ARG A 502 -45.27 12.44 2.62
N ILE A 503 -45.12 12.10 3.89
CA ILE A 503 -44.84 13.04 4.99
C ILE A 503 -43.67 12.45 5.78
N SER A 504 -42.62 13.22 6.00
CA SER A 504 -41.38 12.74 6.60
C SER A 504 -40.88 13.69 7.68
N TYR A 505 -40.46 13.11 8.80
CA TYR A 505 -39.75 13.79 9.88
C TYR A 505 -38.32 13.30 9.93
N ALA A 506 -37.40 14.20 10.24
CA ALA A 506 -35.99 13.92 10.47
C ALA A 506 -35.63 14.06 11.95
N GLU A 507 -34.64 13.31 12.42
CA GLU A 507 -34.00 13.58 13.71
C GLU A 507 -33.08 14.81 13.56
N ALA A 508 -33.44 15.91 14.20
CA ALA A 508 -32.70 17.15 14.10
C ALA A 508 -31.73 17.35 15.28
N ARG A 509 -30.49 17.68 14.98
CA ARG A 509 -29.46 18.02 15.97
C ARG A 509 -28.65 19.23 15.55
N VAL A 510 -28.19 20.02 16.51
CA VAL A 510 -27.23 21.09 16.24
C VAL A 510 -25.83 20.54 16.49
N GLU A 511 -25.03 20.40 15.44
CA GLU A 511 -23.63 20.02 15.58
C GLU A 511 -22.75 21.26 15.80
N MET A 512 -21.57 21.01 16.37
CA MET A 512 -20.58 22.05 16.68
C MET A 512 -19.43 21.96 15.66
N LEU A 513 -19.32 22.98 14.81
CA LEU A 513 -18.24 23.14 13.82
C LEU A 513 -16.90 23.52 14.46
N LYS A 514 -16.95 23.98 15.72
CA LYS A 514 -15.79 24.32 16.55
C LYS A 514 -15.97 23.73 17.95
N ASN A 515 -14.88 23.76 18.73
CA ASN A 515 -14.89 23.31 20.11
C ASN A 515 -16.01 23.96 20.93
N THR A 516 -16.57 23.22 21.88
CA THR A 516 -17.67 23.63 22.76
C THR A 516 -17.35 24.87 23.62
N PHE A 517 -16.09 25.28 23.71
CA PHE A 517 -15.70 26.53 24.35
C PHE A 517 -15.29 27.55 23.28
N ILE A 518 -15.87 28.74 23.40
CA ILE A 518 -15.61 29.89 22.54
C ILE A 518 -14.73 30.88 23.30
N GLN A 519 -13.68 31.37 22.66
CA GLN A 519 -12.79 32.38 23.22
C GLN A 519 -12.74 33.61 22.31
N ALA A 520 -13.05 34.78 22.85
CA ALA A 520 -13.21 36.02 22.09
C ALA A 520 -12.67 37.26 22.83
N GLY A 521 -12.46 38.36 22.11
CA GLY A 521 -12.20 39.68 22.69
C GLY A 521 -13.47 40.50 22.90
N ALA A 522 -13.47 41.39 23.89
CA ALA A 522 -14.49 42.42 24.03
C ALA A 522 -14.44 43.35 22.81
N GLY A 523 -15.54 43.46 22.08
CA GLY A 523 -15.62 44.12 20.78
C GLY A 523 -15.66 43.16 19.58
N ASP A 524 -15.52 41.85 19.77
CA ASP A 524 -15.68 40.87 18.69
C ASP A 524 -17.15 40.58 18.38
N LYS A 525 -17.39 40.18 17.13
CA LYS A 525 -18.67 39.67 16.63
C LYS A 525 -18.48 38.23 16.19
N LEU A 526 -19.37 37.35 16.63
CA LEU A 526 -19.41 35.96 16.22
C LEU A 526 -20.70 35.70 15.44
N ASP A 527 -20.57 35.12 14.26
CA ASP A 527 -21.69 34.64 13.44
C ASP A 527 -21.91 33.16 13.74
N ILE A 528 -23.16 32.77 13.98
CA ILE A 528 -23.53 31.40 14.37
C ILE A 528 -23.02 30.33 13.40
N LYS A 529 -22.97 30.65 12.10
CA LYS A 529 -22.47 29.76 11.04
C LYS A 529 -21.00 29.38 11.19
N ASP A 530 -20.22 30.19 11.91
CA ASP A 530 -18.81 29.94 12.13
C ASP A 530 -18.59 28.94 13.29
N PHE A 531 -19.65 28.50 13.98
CA PHE A 531 -19.58 27.68 15.20
C PHE A 531 -20.55 26.51 15.19
N ALA A 532 -21.75 26.66 14.65
CA ALA A 532 -22.84 25.69 14.76
C ALA A 532 -23.61 25.52 13.45
N GLU A 533 -24.09 24.31 13.22
CA GLU A 533 -24.85 23.96 12.03
C GLU A 533 -25.99 22.99 12.38
N LEU A 534 -27.13 23.14 11.71
CA LEU A 534 -28.31 22.31 11.96
C LEU A 534 -28.25 21.11 11.03
N TYR A 535 -28.32 19.91 11.60
CA TYR A 535 -28.41 18.66 10.87
C TYR A 535 -29.82 18.08 11.01
N LEU A 536 -30.37 17.54 9.92
CA LEU A 536 -31.58 16.73 9.83
C LEU A 536 -31.17 15.31 9.42
N ASP A 537 -31.35 14.31 10.27
CA ASP A 537 -30.76 12.98 10.13
C ASP A 537 -29.23 13.04 10.06
N SER A 538 -28.63 12.99 8.87
CA SER A 538 -27.19 13.26 8.64
C SER A 538 -26.97 14.43 7.68
N GLU A 539 -28.05 15.15 7.34
CA GLU A 539 -28.09 16.23 6.36
C GLU A 539 -27.86 17.58 7.04
N SER A 540 -26.75 18.27 6.78
CA SER A 540 -26.71 19.71 7.10
C SER A 540 -27.84 20.42 6.35
N VAL A 541 -28.55 21.31 7.03
CA VAL A 541 -29.46 22.30 6.42
C VAL A 541 -28.96 23.74 6.67
N GLY A 542 -27.66 23.86 6.95
CA GLY A 542 -26.97 25.09 7.28
C GLY A 542 -27.37 25.68 8.63
N SER A 543 -26.82 26.86 8.94
CA SER A 543 -27.13 27.59 10.18
C SER A 543 -28.35 28.52 10.06
N ASP A 544 -29.14 28.40 8.99
CA ASP A 544 -30.10 29.43 8.61
C ASP A 544 -31.32 29.49 9.56
N ASP A 545 -31.73 28.34 10.09
CA ASP A 545 -32.76 28.25 11.13
C ASP A 545 -32.20 28.25 12.57
N LEU A 546 -30.93 28.62 12.75
CA LEU A 546 -30.31 28.73 14.07
C LEU A 546 -30.37 30.17 14.60
N SER A 547 -30.51 30.31 15.92
CA SER A 547 -30.31 31.57 16.63
C SER A 547 -29.57 31.36 17.95
N TRP A 548 -28.81 32.37 18.36
CA TRP A 548 -28.23 32.46 19.69
C TRP A 548 -29.31 32.77 20.72
N ASP A 549 -29.20 32.15 21.89
CA ASP A 549 -29.87 32.55 23.13
C ASP A 549 -28.82 32.65 24.24
N VAL A 550 -28.96 33.65 25.12
CA VAL A 550 -27.99 33.94 26.17
C VAL A 550 -28.49 33.36 27.48
N PHE A 551 -27.80 32.34 27.99
CA PHE A 551 -28.16 31.72 29.27
C PHE A 551 -27.76 32.61 30.45
N TYR A 552 -28.44 32.45 31.60
CA TYR A 552 -28.41 33.34 32.79
C TYR A 552 -27.04 33.66 33.46
N THR A 553 -25.94 33.16 32.91
CA THR A 553 -24.58 33.32 33.47
C THR A 553 -23.84 34.56 32.93
N VAL A 554 -24.21 35.05 31.74
CA VAL A 554 -23.60 36.25 31.15
C VAL A 554 -24.20 37.51 31.77
N PRO A 555 -23.40 38.52 32.18
CA PRO A 555 -23.93 39.77 32.73
C PRO A 555 -24.83 40.53 31.74
N ASP A 556 -25.90 41.17 32.26
CA ASP A 556 -26.86 41.94 31.48
C ASP A 556 -26.19 43.01 30.59
N GLY A 557 -26.18 42.78 29.28
CA GLY A 557 -25.60 43.69 28.28
C GLY A 557 -24.16 43.38 27.88
N ALA A 558 -23.48 42.43 28.54
CA ALA A 558 -22.13 42.00 28.15
C ALA A 558 -22.11 41.24 26.82
N ALA A 559 -23.21 40.56 26.48
CA ALA A 559 -23.47 40.02 25.15
C ALA A 559 -24.76 40.62 24.58
N VAL A 560 -24.74 40.99 23.30
CA VAL A 560 -25.88 41.56 22.57
C VAL A 560 -26.05 40.76 21.27
N ILE A 561 -27.15 40.02 21.17
CA ILE A 561 -27.56 39.38 19.92
C ILE A 561 -28.15 40.46 19.00
N GLU A 562 -27.74 40.49 17.74
CA GLU A 562 -28.28 41.44 16.75
C GLU A 562 -29.70 41.05 16.30
N ASN A 563 -30.37 41.93 15.56
CA ASN A 563 -31.76 41.70 15.14
C ASN A 563 -31.95 40.50 14.20
N ASP A 564 -30.87 39.90 13.70
CA ASP A 564 -30.88 38.69 12.88
C ASP A 564 -30.98 37.40 13.72
N GLY A 565 -30.72 37.46 15.03
CA GLY A 565 -30.63 36.30 15.92
C GLY A 565 -29.34 35.48 15.77
N ARG A 566 -28.50 35.77 14.76
CA ARG A 566 -27.35 34.95 14.33
C ARG A 566 -26.01 35.58 14.66
N THR A 567 -25.94 36.90 14.70
CA THR A 567 -24.73 37.63 15.08
C THR A 567 -24.80 37.97 16.56
N ILE A 568 -23.80 37.56 17.35
CA ILE A 568 -23.65 37.97 18.76
C ILE A 568 -22.42 38.85 18.92
N TYR A 569 -22.58 39.97 19.64
CA TYR A 569 -21.55 40.98 19.87
C TYR A 569 -21.26 41.11 21.37
N PHE A 570 -19.98 41.02 21.76
CA PHE A 570 -19.58 41.16 23.16
C PHE A 570 -19.11 42.58 23.46
N THR A 571 -19.69 43.21 24.48
CA THR A 571 -19.45 44.62 24.81
C THR A 571 -18.39 44.81 25.91
N GLU A 572 -18.23 43.81 26.78
CA GLU A 572 -17.29 43.78 27.91
C GLU A 572 -16.88 42.33 28.23
N PRO A 573 -15.79 42.11 28.99
CA PRO A 573 -15.34 40.76 29.36
C PRO A 573 -16.39 40.02 30.20
N CYS A 574 -16.60 38.75 29.89
CA CYS A 574 -17.52 37.89 30.61
C CYS A 574 -17.12 36.42 30.48
N GLN A 575 -17.65 35.59 31.39
CA GLN A 575 -17.67 34.14 31.26
C GLN A 575 -19.12 33.68 31.38
N GLY A 576 -19.51 32.64 30.66
CA GLY A 576 -20.86 32.10 30.74
C GLY A 576 -21.11 30.98 29.74
N SER A 577 -22.37 30.77 29.40
CA SER A 577 -22.77 29.86 28.32
C SER A 577 -23.77 30.51 27.37
N LEU A 578 -23.64 30.15 26.11
CA LEU A 578 -24.55 30.48 25.03
C LEU A 578 -25.24 29.20 24.56
N THR A 579 -26.50 29.30 24.15
CA THR A 579 -27.21 28.18 23.53
C THR A 579 -27.52 28.55 22.09
N VAL A 580 -27.16 27.67 21.16
CA VAL A 580 -27.65 27.73 19.79
C VAL A 580 -28.94 26.93 19.74
N ASN A 581 -30.05 27.57 19.36
CA ASN A 581 -31.35 26.94 19.23
C ASN A 581 -31.79 26.93 17.76
N CYS A 582 -32.42 25.85 17.32
CA CYS A 582 -33.27 25.88 16.12
C CYS A 582 -34.54 26.69 16.41
N ASN A 583 -34.92 27.60 15.50
CA ASN A 583 -36.15 28.39 15.67
C ASN A 583 -37.41 27.56 15.43
N SER A 584 -37.36 26.58 14.52
CA SER A 584 -38.47 25.67 14.23
C SER A 584 -38.75 24.67 15.35
N ASN A 585 -37.73 24.27 16.12
CA ASN A 585 -37.88 23.43 17.31
C ASN A 585 -36.78 23.76 18.35
N LYS A 586 -37.14 24.48 19.42
CA LYS A 586 -36.19 24.88 20.48
C LYS A 586 -35.60 23.71 21.29
N ASN A 587 -36.16 22.51 21.21
CA ASN A 587 -35.57 21.32 21.85
C ASN A 587 -34.34 20.83 21.07
N VAL A 588 -34.21 21.25 19.81
CA VAL A 588 -33.03 21.04 18.96
C VAL A 588 -32.07 22.20 19.23
N ASN A 589 -31.16 22.00 20.17
CA ASN A 589 -30.20 23.01 20.60
C ASN A 589 -28.85 22.39 20.98
N ASN A 590 -27.82 23.22 21.08
CA ASN A 590 -26.51 22.85 21.62
C ASN A 590 -25.94 24.01 22.44
N GLN A 591 -25.10 23.72 23.44
CA GLN A 591 -24.61 24.69 24.42
C GLN A 591 -23.11 24.88 24.31
N TYR A 592 -22.70 26.14 24.15
CA TYR A 592 -21.30 26.57 24.19
C TYR A 592 -20.99 27.20 25.53
N ILE A 593 -19.80 26.94 26.05
CA ILE A 593 -19.18 27.75 27.10
C ILE A 593 -18.46 28.92 26.40
N ILE A 594 -18.46 30.11 26.99
CA ILE A 594 -17.74 31.26 26.42
C ILE A 594 -16.88 31.97 27.46
N GLU A 595 -15.67 32.35 27.03
CA GLU A 595 -14.79 33.29 27.72
C GLU A 595 -14.49 34.49 26.82
N VAL A 596 -14.83 35.68 27.27
CA VAL A 596 -14.56 36.95 26.59
C VAL A 596 -13.52 37.74 27.40
N TYR A 597 -12.42 38.13 26.77
CA TYR A 597 -11.30 38.84 27.40
C TYR A 597 -11.27 40.33 27.04
N ASP A 598 -10.73 41.18 27.92
CA ASP A 598 -10.54 42.63 27.69
C ASP A 598 -9.77 42.94 26.39
N ASN A 599 -8.75 42.14 26.08
CA ASN A 599 -8.00 42.22 24.85
C ASN A 599 -7.33 40.88 24.56
N ILE A 600 -7.69 40.25 23.44
CA ILE A 600 -7.15 38.96 23.00
C ILE A 600 -5.64 39.04 22.63
N ASP A 601 -5.09 40.23 22.33
CA ASP A 601 -3.64 40.42 22.14
C ASP A 601 -2.80 40.08 23.40
N ASN A 602 -3.41 40.09 24.59
CA ASN A 602 -2.77 39.69 25.85
C ASN A 602 -2.80 38.17 26.07
N MET A 603 -3.47 37.42 25.20
CA MET A 603 -3.54 35.97 25.22
C MET A 603 -2.50 35.36 24.26
N ALA A 604 -2.24 34.07 24.40
CA ALA A 604 -1.38 33.29 23.52
C ALA A 604 -2.07 31.94 23.26
N ASN A 605 -2.04 31.50 22.01
CA ASN A 605 -2.68 30.25 21.61
C ASN A 605 -1.80 29.04 21.97
N VAL A 606 -2.38 28.02 22.61
CA VAL A 606 -1.72 26.75 22.94
C VAL A 606 -2.27 25.66 22.02
N LYS A 607 -1.41 25.20 21.11
CA LYS A 607 -1.63 24.00 20.30
C LYS A 607 -0.93 22.81 20.94
N TYR A 608 -1.50 21.62 20.83
CA TYR A 608 -0.78 20.40 21.14
C TYR A 608 -1.05 19.29 20.12
N ASN A 609 0.04 18.66 19.66
CA ASN A 609 0.02 17.53 18.74
C ASN A 609 0.41 16.29 19.56
N VAL A 610 -0.55 15.40 19.82
CA VAL A 610 -0.32 14.21 20.64
C VAL A 610 -0.64 12.99 19.80
N GLU A 611 0.33 12.08 19.67
CA GLU A 611 0.10 10.74 19.12
C GLU A 611 -0.56 9.86 20.20
N GLY A 612 -1.77 10.22 20.63
CA GLY A 612 -2.52 9.59 21.73
C GLY A 612 -3.35 10.56 22.57
N THR A 613 -3.91 10.08 23.69
CA THR A 613 -4.67 10.91 24.65
C THR A 613 -3.76 11.39 25.79
N VAL A 614 -3.57 12.71 25.90
CA VAL A 614 -2.84 13.35 27.01
C VAL A 614 -3.59 14.58 27.50
N ASN A 615 -3.72 14.71 28.82
CA ASN A 615 -4.28 15.89 29.46
C ASN A 615 -3.18 16.95 29.68
N VAL A 616 -3.45 18.19 29.29
CA VAL A 616 -2.56 19.34 29.52
C VAL A 616 -3.22 20.26 30.54
N ASN A 617 -2.65 20.36 31.74
CA ASN A 617 -3.23 21.09 32.87
C ASN A 617 -2.61 22.49 32.98
N PHE A 618 -3.41 23.52 33.25
CA PHE A 618 -2.88 24.87 33.46
C PHE A 618 -2.95 25.28 34.94
N ASN A 619 -1.80 25.68 35.50
CA ASN A 619 -1.68 26.06 36.90
C ASN A 619 -1.87 27.57 37.05
N LYS A 620 -3.07 27.98 37.49
CA LYS A 620 -3.46 29.38 37.66
C LYS A 620 -3.02 29.93 39.02
N SER A 621 -1.73 30.26 39.12
CA SER A 621 -1.05 30.81 40.31
C SER A 621 -0.83 29.81 41.47
N GLU A 622 0.06 30.15 42.41
CA GLU A 622 0.48 29.26 43.50
C GLU A 622 -0.56 29.11 44.65
N ASP A 623 -1.69 29.84 44.61
CA ASP A 623 -2.63 29.99 45.74
C ASP A 623 -4.08 29.51 45.46
N GLU A 624 -4.45 29.08 44.23
CA GLU A 624 -5.82 28.63 43.91
C GLU A 624 -5.88 27.13 43.53
N MET A 625 -6.72 26.36 44.24
CA MET A 625 -6.84 24.89 44.12
C MET A 625 -7.64 24.39 42.88
N PHE A 626 -7.69 25.15 41.79
CA PHE A 626 -8.39 24.75 40.58
C PHE A 626 -7.39 24.36 39.48
N GLU A 627 -7.17 23.04 39.36
CA GLU A 627 -6.53 22.41 38.21
C GLU A 627 -7.55 22.34 37.07
N ASP A 628 -7.60 23.39 36.26
CA ASP A 628 -8.36 23.36 35.02
C ASP A 628 -7.51 22.65 33.93
N CYS A 629 -8.08 21.60 33.32
CA CYS A 629 -7.50 20.96 32.15
C CYS A 629 -7.73 21.85 30.92
N LEU A 630 -6.78 21.96 29.99
CA LEU A 630 -7.06 22.45 28.64
C LEU A 630 -7.96 21.41 27.96
N PRO A 631 -9.22 21.73 27.62
CA PRO A 631 -10.15 20.73 27.11
C PRO A 631 -9.87 20.30 25.66
N TYR A 632 -9.01 21.03 24.94
CA TYR A 632 -8.63 20.77 23.55
C TYR A 632 -7.35 21.54 23.14
N SER A 633 -6.77 21.17 21.99
CA SER A 633 -5.73 21.95 21.31
C SER A 633 -6.33 23.15 20.56
N ASP A 634 -5.57 24.24 20.44
CA ASP A 634 -6.02 25.58 20.03
C ASP A 634 -6.81 26.35 21.12
N TYR A 635 -6.27 26.35 22.34
CA TYR A 635 -6.84 27.07 23.49
C TYR A 635 -6.01 28.32 23.82
N PHE A 636 -6.65 29.48 23.95
CA PHE A 636 -5.99 30.73 24.35
C PHE A 636 -5.78 30.80 25.86
N VAL A 637 -4.57 31.08 26.32
CA VAL A 637 -4.26 31.34 27.73
C VAL A 637 -3.62 32.73 27.90
N PRO A 638 -3.75 33.39 29.07
CA PRO A 638 -3.09 34.67 29.31
C PRO A 638 -1.57 34.56 29.17
N LYS A 639 -0.92 35.54 28.52
CA LYS A 639 0.54 35.54 28.39
C LYS A 639 1.21 35.54 29.78
N GLY A 640 2.18 34.64 29.97
CA GLY A 640 2.84 34.36 31.24
C GLY A 640 2.25 33.16 32.02
N THR A 641 1.19 32.52 31.52
CA THR A 641 0.60 31.31 32.12
C THR A 641 1.61 30.16 32.18
N LYS A 642 1.51 29.33 33.23
CA LYS A 642 2.35 28.15 33.45
C LYS A 642 1.52 26.88 33.21
N LEU A 643 1.85 26.12 32.17
CA LEU A 643 1.23 24.82 31.89
C LEU A 643 2.06 23.69 32.52
N ARG A 644 1.41 22.57 32.83
CA ARG A 644 2.04 21.27 33.06
C ARG A 644 1.36 20.24 32.16
N VAL A 645 2.15 19.29 31.66
CA VAL A 645 1.60 18.15 30.91
C VAL A 645 1.66 16.96 31.84
N GLU A 646 0.49 16.38 32.14
CA GLU A 646 0.37 15.31 33.13
C GLU A 646 -0.23 14.09 32.43
N PRO A 647 0.62 13.14 31.96
CA PRO A 647 0.12 11.92 31.33
C PRO A 647 -0.64 11.10 32.37
N GLU A 648 -1.81 10.58 31.97
CA GLU A 648 -2.75 9.89 32.86
C GLU A 648 -2.15 8.63 33.53
N ILE A 649 -1.10 8.06 32.93
CA ILE A 649 -0.29 6.99 33.50
C ILE A 649 1.17 7.46 33.62
N MET A 650 1.68 7.51 34.86
CA MET A 650 3.01 8.02 35.19
C MET A 650 4.17 7.06 34.83
N GLU A 651 4.45 6.89 33.54
CA GLU A 651 5.78 6.44 33.10
C GLU A 651 6.40 7.42 32.08
N PRO A 652 7.12 8.46 32.55
CA PRO A 652 7.86 9.39 31.68
C PRO A 652 8.85 8.69 30.74
N SER A 653 9.29 7.47 31.10
CA SER A 653 10.08 6.54 30.29
C SER A 653 9.44 6.15 28.95
N VAL A 654 8.10 6.18 28.84
CA VAL A 654 7.36 5.76 27.64
C VAL A 654 7.34 6.84 26.56
N LEU A 655 7.67 8.08 26.89
CA LEU A 655 7.78 9.16 25.89
C LEU A 655 9.03 8.96 25.00
N SER A 656 8.82 9.06 23.69
CA SER A 656 9.87 9.10 22.68
C SER A 656 10.27 10.55 22.37
N LYS A 657 9.30 11.47 22.41
CA LYS A 657 9.48 12.90 22.13
C LYS A 657 8.56 13.75 23.01
N PHE A 658 9.11 14.81 23.57
CA PHE A 658 8.36 15.91 24.18
C PHE A 658 9.02 17.23 23.76
N THR A 659 8.35 17.99 22.87
CA THR A 659 8.88 19.26 22.36
C THR A 659 7.91 20.42 22.56
N VAL A 660 8.44 21.55 23.01
CA VAL A 660 7.71 22.82 23.10
C VAL A 660 8.30 23.79 22.08
N ASN A 661 7.47 24.28 21.17
CA ASN A 661 7.88 25.12 20.03
C ASN A 661 9.04 24.49 19.23
N GLY A 662 8.94 23.18 18.97
CA GLY A 662 9.94 22.40 18.24
C GLY A 662 11.27 22.15 18.98
N LYS A 663 11.38 22.53 20.26
CA LYS A 663 12.57 22.28 21.10
C LYS A 663 12.28 21.25 22.17
N ASN A 664 13.21 20.33 22.41
CA ASN A 664 13.08 19.36 23.50
C ASN A 664 12.89 20.09 24.83
N ALA A 665 11.90 19.67 25.61
CA ALA A 665 11.62 20.17 26.95
C ALA A 665 11.62 19.00 27.94
N ASP A 666 11.73 19.31 29.24
CA ASP A 666 11.46 18.34 30.30
C ASP A 666 9.95 18.41 30.63
N ILE A 667 9.27 17.26 30.62
CA ILE A 667 7.83 17.19 30.93
C ILE A 667 7.51 17.56 32.39
N SER A 668 8.50 17.44 33.29
CA SER A 668 8.34 17.82 34.69
C SER A 668 8.50 19.33 34.94
N GLU A 669 9.03 20.09 33.98
CA GLU A 669 9.17 21.54 34.10
C GLU A 669 7.92 22.27 33.57
N PRO A 670 7.41 23.29 34.29
CA PRO A 670 6.23 24.04 33.85
C PRO A 670 6.53 24.93 32.64
N ILE A 671 5.76 24.74 31.57
CA ILE A 671 5.89 25.47 30.30
C ILE A 671 5.40 26.91 30.49
N SER A 672 6.18 27.90 30.05
CA SER A 672 5.84 29.32 30.13
C SER A 672 5.28 29.81 28.80
N VAL A 673 4.00 30.21 28.78
CA VAL A 673 3.32 30.64 27.55
C VAL A 673 3.37 32.15 27.42
N ASP A 674 4.48 32.68 26.89
CA ASP A 674 4.65 34.13 26.65
C ASP A 674 4.25 34.56 25.21
N ALA A 675 4.07 33.58 24.32
CA ALA A 675 3.62 33.70 22.94
C ALA A 675 2.95 32.37 22.51
N ASP A 676 2.37 32.33 21.31
CA ASP A 676 1.75 31.13 20.76
C ASP A 676 2.71 29.92 20.87
N THR A 677 2.19 28.82 21.39
CA THR A 677 2.98 27.69 21.86
C THR A 677 2.42 26.38 21.34
N THR A 678 3.24 25.62 20.61
CA THR A 678 2.94 24.26 20.17
C THR A 678 3.65 23.25 21.07
N ILE A 679 2.94 22.23 21.55
CA ILE A 679 3.49 21.12 22.34
C ILE A 679 3.33 19.82 21.54
N ASP A 680 4.43 19.20 21.12
CA ASP A 680 4.37 17.88 20.45
C ASP A 680 4.77 16.76 21.43
N ILE A 681 3.95 15.71 21.48
CA ILE A 681 4.11 14.56 22.37
C ILE A 681 4.02 13.27 21.54
N ALA A 682 5.05 12.43 21.61
CA ALA A 682 5.05 11.10 21.00
C ALA A 682 5.53 10.04 21.99
N PHE A 683 5.00 8.82 21.84
CA PHE A 683 5.31 7.67 22.69
C PHE A 683 6.24 6.68 21.98
N ARG A 684 6.83 5.75 22.73
CA ARG A 684 7.70 4.68 22.22
C ARG A 684 6.86 3.47 21.79
N PRO A 685 7.15 2.83 20.65
CA PRO A 685 6.56 1.55 20.28
C PRO A 685 6.76 0.47 21.37
N ALA A 686 5.79 -0.43 21.51
CA ALA A 686 5.79 -1.50 22.51
C ALA A 686 5.63 -2.89 21.87
N VAL A 687 6.15 -3.93 22.55
CA VAL A 687 5.96 -5.34 22.19
C VAL A 687 5.71 -6.20 23.43
N ILE A 688 4.71 -7.10 23.39
CA ILE A 688 4.53 -8.11 24.44
C ILE A 688 5.56 -9.22 24.24
N LYS A 689 6.22 -9.62 25.34
CA LYS A 689 7.11 -10.79 25.45
C LYS A 689 6.56 -11.74 26.51
N GLY A 690 7.02 -12.99 26.54
CA GLY A 690 6.61 -13.97 27.56
C GLY A 690 5.32 -14.76 27.26
N MET A 691 4.67 -14.49 26.12
CA MET A 691 3.67 -15.38 25.52
C MET A 691 4.40 -16.50 24.74
N PRO A 692 4.23 -17.79 25.07
CA PRO A 692 4.74 -18.89 24.27
C PRO A 692 3.92 -19.07 22.99
N GLY A 693 4.51 -19.58 21.91
CA GLY A 693 3.76 -19.84 20.67
C GLY A 693 2.68 -20.90 20.84
N MET A 694 2.97 -21.96 21.60
CA MET A 694 2.04 -23.07 21.86
C MET A 694 2.11 -23.55 23.32
N ILE A 695 0.97 -23.99 23.85
CA ILE A 695 0.83 -24.69 25.15
C ILE A 695 -0.01 -25.95 24.91
N ARG A 696 0.25 -27.04 25.64
CA ARG A 696 -0.61 -28.23 25.68
C ARG A 696 -1.15 -28.47 27.09
N LEU A 697 -2.44 -28.78 27.19
CA LEU A 697 -3.16 -29.12 28.41
C LEU A 697 -3.95 -30.39 28.15
N ASP A 698 -3.78 -31.43 28.98
CA ASP A 698 -4.28 -32.78 28.66
C ASP A 698 -5.59 -33.12 29.41
N SER A 699 -6.01 -32.29 30.35
CA SER A 699 -7.19 -32.54 31.17
C SER A 699 -7.93 -31.27 31.58
N LYS A 700 -9.18 -31.45 32.02
CA LYS A 700 -9.97 -30.41 32.67
C LYS A 700 -9.30 -29.95 33.97
N ASP A 701 -9.47 -28.68 34.31
CA ASP A 701 -8.83 -28.00 35.44
C ASP A 701 -7.30 -27.82 35.32
N ASP A 702 -6.66 -28.29 34.23
CA ASP A 702 -5.27 -27.94 33.92
C ASP A 702 -5.13 -26.42 33.73
N SER A 703 -3.97 -25.89 34.13
CA SER A 703 -3.69 -24.46 34.06
C SER A 703 -2.22 -24.15 33.81
N TYR A 704 -1.98 -22.99 33.18
CA TYR A 704 -0.67 -22.42 32.89
C TYR A 704 -0.69 -20.92 33.25
N VAL A 705 0.47 -20.31 33.49
CA VAL A 705 0.59 -18.88 33.78
C VAL A 705 1.56 -18.26 32.78
N PHE A 706 1.10 -17.28 32.01
CA PHE A 706 1.96 -16.49 31.14
C PHE A 706 2.93 -15.63 31.96
N ASP A 707 4.16 -15.47 31.48
CA ASP A 707 5.12 -14.47 31.99
C ASP A 707 5.05 -13.20 31.12
N ALA A 708 3.84 -12.81 30.70
CA ALA A 708 3.67 -11.79 29.69
C ALA A 708 4.07 -10.40 30.22
N LYS A 709 4.93 -9.71 29.48
CA LYS A 709 5.52 -8.42 29.87
C LYS A 709 5.62 -7.50 28.67
N VAL A 710 5.32 -6.23 28.88
CA VAL A 710 5.51 -5.19 27.87
C VAL A 710 6.97 -4.78 27.82
N LYS A 711 7.52 -4.62 26.61
CA LYS A 711 8.83 -4.02 26.37
C LYS A 711 8.69 -2.91 25.35
N TYR A 712 8.99 -1.68 25.76
CA TYR A 712 9.13 -0.55 24.86
C TYR A 712 10.44 -0.60 24.09
N SER A 713 10.44 -0.18 22.83
CA SER A 713 11.66 -0.05 22.04
C SER A 713 12.54 1.09 22.56
N GLU A 714 13.84 1.05 22.20
CA GLU A 714 14.81 2.14 22.42
C GLU A 714 15.13 2.53 23.88
N LEU A 715 14.56 1.85 24.88
CA LEU A 715 15.04 1.97 26.26
C LEU A 715 16.42 1.31 26.38
N LYS A 716 17.47 2.14 26.36
CA LYS A 716 18.88 1.70 26.44
C LYS A 716 19.26 1.02 27.76
N TYR A 717 18.43 1.12 28.80
CA TYR A 717 18.68 0.49 30.10
C TYR A 717 17.72 -0.68 30.32
N THR A 718 18.29 -1.84 30.65
CA THR A 718 17.59 -3.00 31.22
C THR A 718 17.16 -2.73 32.66
N LEU A 719 16.35 -1.70 32.86
CA LEU A 719 15.40 -1.72 33.97
C LEU A 719 14.52 -2.96 33.75
N LEU A 720 14.39 -3.77 34.80
CA LEU A 720 13.68 -5.06 34.72
C LEU A 720 12.30 -4.84 34.08
N PRO A 721 11.87 -5.69 33.12
CA PRO A 721 10.53 -5.58 32.57
C PRO A 721 9.53 -5.74 33.72
N VAL A 722 8.94 -4.62 34.10
CA VAL A 722 7.99 -4.53 35.21
C VAL A 722 6.76 -5.36 34.80
N PHE A 723 6.13 -5.98 35.79
CA PHE A 723 4.83 -6.63 35.57
C PHE A 723 3.84 -5.51 35.25
N ASP A 724 3.58 -5.28 33.96
CA ASP A 724 2.70 -4.20 33.52
C ASP A 724 1.24 -4.64 33.74
N PRO A 725 0.50 -4.02 34.68
CA PRO A 725 -0.90 -4.37 34.92
C PRO A 725 -1.82 -3.96 33.76
N SER A 726 -1.32 -3.30 32.70
CA SER A 726 -2.05 -3.02 31.47
C SER A 726 -2.28 -4.27 30.59
N VAL A 727 -1.57 -5.38 30.84
CA VAL A 727 -1.75 -6.60 30.04
C VAL A 727 -3.10 -7.27 30.36
N THR A 728 -4.01 -7.22 29.39
CA THR A 728 -5.31 -7.93 29.43
C THR A 728 -5.30 -9.13 28.50
N TYR A 729 -6.17 -10.11 28.73
CA TYR A 729 -6.18 -11.37 27.99
C TYR A 729 -7.60 -11.78 27.57
N VAL A 730 -7.73 -12.36 26.38
CA VAL A 730 -8.98 -12.88 25.81
C VAL A 730 -8.76 -14.29 25.26
N SER A 731 -9.69 -15.20 25.53
CA SER A 731 -9.72 -16.55 24.95
C SER A 731 -10.68 -16.60 23.76
N SER A 732 -10.29 -17.28 22.67
CA SER A 732 -11.15 -17.53 21.51
C SER A 732 -12.24 -18.57 21.78
N ASP A 733 -12.18 -19.29 22.91
CA ASP A 733 -13.15 -20.34 23.24
C ASP A 733 -13.40 -20.43 24.76
N PRO A 734 -14.68 -20.51 25.21
CA PRO A 734 -15.00 -20.57 26.63
C PRO A 734 -14.55 -21.86 27.32
N LEU A 735 -14.07 -22.88 26.60
CA LEU A 735 -13.42 -24.06 27.19
C LEU A 735 -12.12 -23.70 27.93
N VAL A 736 -11.48 -22.57 27.61
CA VAL A 736 -10.33 -22.03 28.35
C VAL A 736 -10.66 -20.62 28.86
N SER A 737 -10.52 -20.39 30.16
CA SER A 737 -10.54 -19.04 30.74
C SER A 737 -9.10 -18.54 30.94
N VAL A 738 -8.92 -17.22 31.04
CA VAL A 738 -7.64 -16.59 31.39
C VAL A 738 -7.91 -15.43 32.34
N ASP A 739 -7.15 -15.34 33.44
CA ASP A 739 -7.29 -14.27 34.44
C ASP A 739 -6.35 -13.08 34.18
N ALA A 740 -6.53 -12.00 34.95
CA ALA A 740 -5.73 -10.77 34.84
C ALA A 740 -4.23 -10.95 35.16
N ASN A 741 -3.80 -12.09 35.71
CA ASN A 741 -2.40 -12.43 35.93
C ASN A 741 -1.84 -13.30 34.79
N GLY A 742 -2.60 -13.49 33.70
CA GLY A 742 -2.24 -14.41 32.63
C GLY A 742 -2.36 -15.88 33.01
N LYS A 743 -3.10 -16.24 34.08
CA LYS A 743 -3.37 -17.64 34.41
C LYS A 743 -4.51 -18.17 33.55
N LEU A 744 -4.21 -19.04 32.60
CA LEU A 744 -5.20 -19.77 31.83
C LEU A 744 -5.62 -21.09 32.50
N THR A 745 -6.88 -21.48 32.38
CA THR A 745 -7.48 -22.67 33.03
C THR A 745 -8.51 -23.35 32.11
N VAL A 746 -8.48 -24.68 31.99
CA VAL A 746 -9.47 -25.46 31.21
C VAL A 746 -10.76 -25.64 32.02
N ASN A 747 -11.86 -25.04 31.57
CA ASN A 747 -13.13 -24.94 32.31
C ASN A 747 -14.06 -26.17 32.17
N GLY A 748 -13.80 -27.05 31.19
CA GLY A 748 -14.71 -28.13 30.79
C GLY A 748 -14.00 -29.41 30.38
N GLU A 749 -14.77 -30.45 30.07
CA GLU A 749 -14.20 -31.70 29.53
C GLU A 749 -13.65 -31.44 28.12
N ILE A 750 -12.44 -31.96 27.85
CA ILE A 750 -11.81 -31.88 26.53
C ILE A 750 -12.48 -32.90 25.59
N PRO A 751 -12.80 -32.56 24.32
CA PRO A 751 -13.31 -33.52 23.35
C PRO A 751 -12.39 -34.74 23.15
N GLU A 752 -12.95 -35.92 22.84
CA GLU A 752 -12.15 -37.15 22.64
C GLU A 752 -11.14 -37.03 21.47
N GLU A 753 -11.40 -36.15 20.51
CA GLU A 753 -10.54 -35.82 19.35
C GLU A 753 -9.56 -34.67 19.61
N GLY A 754 -9.54 -34.14 20.85
CA GLY A 754 -8.83 -32.92 21.23
C GLY A 754 -9.45 -31.65 20.66
N LYS A 755 -8.85 -30.50 20.96
CA LYS A 755 -9.27 -29.19 20.42
C LYS A 755 -8.12 -28.18 20.44
N CYS A 756 -8.17 -27.17 19.56
CA CYS A 756 -7.27 -26.01 19.58
C CYS A 756 -8.05 -24.75 20.02
N VAL A 757 -7.43 -23.90 20.85
CA VAL A 757 -7.98 -22.62 21.35
C VAL A 757 -6.89 -21.55 21.28
N ILE A 758 -7.20 -20.32 20.89
CA ILE A 758 -6.23 -19.21 20.84
C ILE A 758 -6.42 -18.29 22.03
N ILE A 759 -5.34 -17.95 22.73
CA ILE A 759 -5.35 -16.88 23.75
C ILE A 759 -4.61 -15.66 23.20
N THR A 760 -5.24 -14.49 23.26
CA THR A 760 -4.66 -13.20 22.84
C THR A 760 -4.42 -12.33 24.07
N ALA A 761 -3.20 -11.82 24.24
CA ALA A 761 -2.85 -10.79 25.20
C ALA A 761 -2.79 -9.42 24.51
N TYR A 762 -3.25 -8.37 25.19
CA TYR A 762 -3.29 -6.98 24.73
C TYR A 762 -2.62 -6.07 25.77
N ALA A 763 -1.85 -5.07 25.34
CA ALA A 763 -1.26 -4.08 26.24
C ALA A 763 -1.05 -2.71 25.59
N GLY A 764 -1.15 -1.64 26.38
CA GLY A 764 -0.96 -0.25 25.93
C GLY A 764 -1.72 0.76 26.78
N SER A 765 -1.12 1.93 27.02
CA SER A 765 -1.71 3.00 27.86
C SER A 765 -2.78 3.83 27.16
N SER A 766 -2.72 3.97 25.83
CA SER A 766 -3.84 4.39 24.99
C SER A 766 -3.60 4.07 23.50
N PHE A 767 -4.67 3.70 22.81
CA PHE A 767 -4.86 3.61 21.35
C PHE A 767 -3.97 2.76 20.43
N ASN A 768 -2.88 2.14 20.89
CA ASN A 768 -2.21 1.07 20.14
C ASN A 768 -2.03 -0.16 21.02
N SER A 769 -3.10 -0.97 21.11
CA SER A 769 -3.06 -2.24 21.86
C SER A 769 -2.17 -3.24 21.13
N VAL A 770 -0.94 -3.38 21.61
CA VAL A 770 -0.01 -4.40 21.16
C VAL A 770 -0.62 -5.77 21.44
N LYS A 771 -0.83 -6.59 20.42
CA LYS A 771 -1.37 -7.95 20.56
C LYS A 771 -0.28 -9.03 20.46
N ALA A 772 -0.40 -10.10 21.25
CA ALA A 772 0.39 -11.32 21.14
C ALA A 772 -0.49 -12.55 21.39
N GLN A 773 -0.22 -13.66 20.70
CA GLN A 773 -1.10 -14.84 20.70
C GLN A 773 -0.38 -16.13 21.11
N THR A 774 -1.13 -17.08 21.65
CA THR A 774 -0.70 -18.44 22.00
C THR A 774 -1.73 -19.47 21.54
N LYS A 775 -1.28 -20.51 20.82
CA LYS A 775 -2.06 -21.69 20.42
C LYS A 775 -2.13 -22.70 21.58
N VAL A 776 -3.29 -22.91 22.18
CA VAL A 776 -3.52 -23.85 23.29
C VAL A 776 -4.15 -25.13 22.75
N ILE A 777 -3.37 -26.21 22.76
CA ILE A 777 -3.80 -27.55 22.37
C ILE A 777 -4.38 -28.27 23.59
N LEU A 778 -5.60 -28.78 23.44
CA LEU A 778 -6.34 -29.51 24.45
C LEU A 778 -6.39 -30.99 24.07
N GLY A 779 -5.78 -31.86 24.87
CA GLY A 779 -5.78 -33.32 24.67
C GLY A 779 -5.07 -33.79 23.38
N ASP A 780 -5.48 -34.95 22.87
CA ASP A 780 -4.89 -35.60 21.69
C ASP A 780 -5.44 -35.04 20.37
N TYR A 781 -5.30 -33.72 20.18
CA TYR A 781 -5.62 -33.04 18.94
C TYR A 781 -4.84 -33.65 17.76
N ALA A 782 -5.56 -34.24 16.81
CA ALA A 782 -4.96 -35.02 15.72
C ALA A 782 -3.95 -34.21 14.88
N GLY A 783 -4.20 -32.91 14.71
CA GLY A 783 -3.32 -31.97 14.01
C GLY A 783 -1.96 -31.75 14.68
N ALA A 784 -1.76 -32.17 15.94
CA ALA A 784 -0.50 -32.05 16.67
C ALA A 784 0.38 -33.31 16.64
N ARG A 785 -0.04 -34.40 15.97
CA ARG A 785 0.76 -35.64 15.86
C ARG A 785 1.86 -35.48 14.80
N PRO A 786 3.13 -35.85 15.09
CA PRO A 786 4.17 -35.95 14.06
C PRO A 786 3.84 -37.02 13.00
N VAL A 787 3.93 -36.63 11.73
CA VAL A 787 3.70 -37.46 10.53
C VAL A 787 4.96 -37.65 9.68
N GLY A 788 5.97 -36.82 9.93
CA GLY A 788 7.28 -36.91 9.30
C GLY A 788 8.24 -35.91 9.93
N ARG A 789 9.34 -35.64 9.23
CA ARG A 789 10.45 -34.84 9.75
C ARG A 789 11.11 -34.03 8.66
N LEU A 790 11.22 -32.73 8.84
CA LEU A 790 11.90 -31.82 7.94
C LEU A 790 13.34 -31.61 8.42
N THR A 791 14.30 -31.60 7.50
CA THR A 791 15.69 -31.26 7.78
C THR A 791 16.20 -30.28 6.73
N ILE A 792 16.50 -29.04 7.14
CA ILE A 792 17.24 -28.11 6.29
C ILE A 792 18.73 -28.32 6.52
N SER A 793 19.48 -28.51 5.44
CA SER A 793 20.94 -28.60 5.47
C SER A 793 21.50 -27.40 4.73
N ALA A 794 22.46 -26.70 5.36
CA ALA A 794 23.05 -25.47 4.84
C ALA A 794 24.57 -25.47 4.99
N ARG A 795 25.27 -25.01 3.95
CA ARG A 795 26.73 -24.85 3.97
C ARG A 795 27.14 -23.39 4.17
N ARG A 796 28.15 -23.15 5.02
CA ARG A 796 28.96 -21.91 5.01
C ARG A 796 30.19 -22.13 4.13
N PRO A 797 30.39 -21.41 3.00
CA PRO A 797 31.53 -21.63 2.10
C PRO A 797 32.89 -21.34 2.74
N SER A 798 32.99 -20.27 3.52
CA SER A 798 34.13 -19.94 4.39
C SER A 798 33.66 -19.00 5.52
N GLN A 799 34.58 -18.46 6.33
CA GLN A 799 34.23 -17.38 7.28
C GLN A 799 33.80 -16.08 6.56
N ASN A 800 34.22 -15.87 5.31
CA ASN A 800 34.13 -14.58 4.60
C ASN A 800 33.46 -14.66 3.20
N GLN A 801 32.87 -15.79 2.81
CA GLN A 801 32.09 -15.93 1.56
C GLN A 801 30.63 -16.23 1.89
N LEU A 802 29.71 -15.55 1.19
CA LEU A 802 28.34 -15.30 1.66
C LEU A 802 27.23 -16.08 0.94
N ILE A 803 27.55 -16.88 -0.08
CA ILE A 803 26.53 -17.68 -0.78
C ILE A 803 26.22 -18.94 0.05
N ALA A 804 25.08 -18.96 0.74
CA ALA A 804 24.59 -20.18 1.36
C ALA A 804 24.14 -21.17 0.27
N HIS A 805 24.44 -22.45 0.45
CA HIS A 805 23.89 -23.53 -0.36
C HIS A 805 22.95 -24.34 0.53
N GLY A 806 21.68 -24.47 0.13
CA GLY A 806 20.61 -25.05 0.95
C GLY A 806 19.90 -26.23 0.28
N VAL A 807 19.44 -27.17 1.08
CA VAL A 807 18.44 -28.19 0.71
C VAL A 807 17.49 -28.46 1.86
N VAL A 808 16.25 -28.81 1.56
CA VAL A 808 15.28 -29.32 2.54
C VAL A 808 15.01 -30.80 2.26
N THR A 809 15.12 -31.64 3.28
CA THR A 809 14.81 -33.07 3.20
C THR A 809 13.59 -33.37 4.07
N TYR A 810 12.51 -33.87 3.47
CA TYR A 810 11.39 -34.43 4.21
C TYR A 810 11.57 -35.95 4.34
N THR A 811 11.45 -36.49 5.55
CA THR A 811 11.38 -37.94 5.83
C THR A 811 9.96 -38.29 6.26
N ALA A 812 9.30 -39.22 5.57
CA ALA A 812 7.95 -39.66 5.93
C ALA A 812 7.98 -40.68 7.07
N TYR A 813 7.07 -40.60 8.04
CA TYR A 813 6.87 -41.67 9.05
C TYR A 813 5.72 -42.62 8.71
N GLU A 814 4.87 -42.23 7.77
CA GLU A 814 3.75 -43.00 7.24
C GLU A 814 3.64 -42.81 5.73
N ASP A 815 2.99 -43.75 5.05
CA ASP A 815 2.83 -43.71 3.59
C ASP A 815 2.12 -42.43 3.19
N THR A 816 2.81 -41.57 2.42
CA THR A 816 2.39 -40.21 2.11
C THR A 816 2.49 -39.96 0.61
N ASP A 817 1.40 -39.50 0.01
CA ASP A 817 1.39 -38.97 -1.36
C ASP A 817 1.62 -37.45 -1.37
N PHE A 818 2.41 -37.00 -2.33
CA PHE A 818 2.58 -35.60 -2.69
C PHE A 818 2.20 -35.42 -4.16
N ASP A 819 1.36 -34.42 -4.45
CA ASP A 819 1.24 -33.86 -5.79
C ASP A 819 2.31 -32.76 -5.88
N VAL A 820 3.30 -32.89 -6.77
CA VAL A 820 4.47 -32.00 -6.79
C VAL A 820 4.76 -31.46 -8.18
N SER A 821 5.04 -30.16 -8.28
CA SER A 821 5.67 -29.58 -9.47
C SER A 821 7.20 -29.63 -9.30
N TYR A 822 7.88 -30.44 -10.11
CA TYR A 822 9.33 -30.62 -10.07
C TYR A 822 9.94 -30.58 -11.48
N TYR A 823 11.09 -29.95 -11.68
CA TYR A 823 11.74 -29.95 -12.99
C TYR A 823 12.38 -31.33 -13.28
N ASN A 824 13.21 -31.83 -12.37
CA ASN A 824 13.66 -33.23 -12.38
C ASN A 824 13.20 -33.98 -11.12
N PHE A 825 12.75 -35.22 -11.31
CA PHE A 825 12.64 -36.22 -10.25
C PHE A 825 13.59 -37.39 -10.51
N TYR A 826 14.55 -37.56 -9.60
CA TYR A 826 15.54 -38.62 -9.63
C TYR A 826 15.06 -39.79 -8.77
N LYS A 827 14.61 -40.85 -9.44
CA LYS A 827 14.19 -42.09 -8.81
C LYS A 827 15.32 -43.13 -8.87
N PRO A 828 15.77 -43.69 -7.74
CA PRO A 828 16.74 -44.77 -7.75
C PRO A 828 16.23 -46.01 -8.52
N GLU A 829 17.06 -46.54 -9.42
CA GLU A 829 16.83 -47.82 -10.08
C GLU A 829 17.24 -49.00 -9.19
N GLN A 830 16.77 -50.21 -9.49
CA GLN A 830 17.08 -51.41 -8.71
C GLN A 830 18.59 -51.60 -8.46
N LYS A 831 19.44 -51.31 -9.44
CA LYS A 831 20.91 -51.39 -9.30
C LYS A 831 21.52 -50.40 -8.30
N TYR A 832 20.85 -49.28 -8.00
CA TYR A 832 21.26 -48.39 -6.91
C TYR A 832 20.92 -49.02 -5.57
N ILE A 833 19.71 -49.58 -5.46
CA ILE A 833 19.27 -50.33 -4.28
C ILE A 833 20.23 -51.52 -4.04
N ASP A 834 20.50 -52.33 -5.05
CA ASP A 834 21.45 -53.46 -5.00
C ASP A 834 22.86 -53.01 -4.58
N MET A 835 23.32 -51.83 -5.02
CA MET A 835 24.63 -51.26 -4.65
C MET A 835 24.66 -50.78 -3.20
N MET A 836 23.60 -50.13 -2.72
CA MET A 836 23.50 -49.68 -1.32
C MET A 836 23.28 -50.86 -0.36
N GLU A 837 22.58 -51.92 -0.79
CA GLU A 837 22.50 -53.19 -0.07
C GLU A 837 23.86 -53.91 -0.03
N ASP A 838 24.58 -54.03 -1.15
CA ASP A 838 25.94 -54.63 -1.16
C ASP A 838 26.92 -53.80 -0.32
N TYR A 839 26.82 -52.47 -0.29
CA TYR A 839 27.62 -51.63 0.62
C TYR A 839 27.24 -51.82 2.10
N LYS A 840 25.94 -51.97 2.40
CA LYS A 840 25.47 -52.23 3.77
C LYS A 840 25.90 -53.60 4.29
N GLU A 841 26.01 -54.60 3.42
CA GLU A 841 26.50 -55.93 3.77
C GLU A 841 28.04 -56.06 3.69
N HIS A 842 28.68 -55.28 2.82
CA HIS A 842 30.12 -55.36 2.49
C HIS A 842 30.79 -53.97 2.32
N PRO A 843 30.80 -53.11 3.35
CA PRO A 843 31.34 -51.76 3.25
C PRO A 843 32.84 -51.76 2.90
N GLU A 844 33.58 -52.82 3.20
CA GLU A 844 35.00 -52.99 2.88
C GLU A 844 35.32 -53.10 1.38
N LYS A 845 34.32 -53.33 0.53
CA LYS A 845 34.50 -53.31 -0.94
C LYS A 845 34.64 -51.90 -1.51
N TYR A 846 34.25 -50.88 -0.75
CA TYR A 846 34.12 -49.50 -1.20
C TYR A 846 35.12 -48.61 -0.43
N GLN A 847 35.69 -47.60 -1.09
CA GLN A 847 36.66 -46.69 -0.43
C GLN A 847 35.99 -45.66 0.50
N GLY A 848 34.66 -45.65 0.54
CA GLY A 848 33.79 -44.76 1.30
C GLY A 848 32.34 -45.06 0.94
N ASP A 849 31.41 -44.25 1.43
CA ASP A 849 29.99 -44.41 1.10
C ASP A 849 29.74 -44.24 -0.42
N PRO A 850 29.13 -45.21 -1.12
CA PRO A 850 28.85 -45.11 -2.55
C PRO A 850 27.93 -43.94 -2.92
N ALA A 851 27.14 -43.43 -1.97
CA ALA A 851 26.34 -42.22 -2.14
C ALA A 851 27.19 -40.93 -2.10
N LEU A 852 28.40 -40.97 -1.53
CA LEU A 852 29.25 -39.79 -1.26
C LEU A 852 30.57 -39.74 -2.05
N LEU A 853 31.08 -40.88 -2.56
CA LEU A 853 32.31 -40.91 -3.37
C LEU A 853 32.17 -40.12 -4.68
N ASN A 854 33.26 -39.64 -5.30
CA ASN A 854 33.18 -39.01 -6.62
C ASN A 854 34.43 -39.26 -7.52
N GLY A 855 34.23 -39.22 -8.84
CA GLY A 855 35.26 -39.09 -9.87
C GLY A 855 36.19 -40.28 -10.17
N ALA A 856 36.84 -40.88 -9.16
CA ALA A 856 38.05 -41.68 -9.38
C ALA A 856 37.84 -43.20 -9.49
N ASP A 857 36.91 -43.79 -8.72
CA ASP A 857 36.95 -45.22 -8.36
C ASP A 857 35.90 -46.11 -9.06
N GLY A 858 35.67 -45.88 -10.36
CA GLY A 858 35.14 -46.93 -11.24
C GLY A 858 33.62 -47.16 -11.27
N ILE A 859 32.78 -46.29 -10.69
CA ILE A 859 31.34 -46.26 -11.03
C ILE A 859 31.15 -45.47 -12.35
N GLU A 860 31.79 -45.97 -13.42
CA GLU A 860 31.55 -45.47 -14.77
C GLU A 860 30.06 -45.62 -15.11
N ASN A 861 29.41 -44.53 -15.52
CA ASN A 861 27.97 -44.45 -15.83
C ASN A 861 27.00 -44.43 -14.61
N ARG A 862 27.33 -43.68 -13.56
CA ARG A 862 26.40 -43.30 -12.46
C ARG A 862 25.02 -42.79 -12.90
N PRO A 863 24.86 -41.92 -13.92
CA PRO A 863 23.53 -41.46 -14.37
C PRO A 863 22.58 -42.61 -14.72
N SER A 864 23.11 -43.78 -15.09
CA SER A 864 22.27 -44.94 -15.36
C SER A 864 21.58 -45.50 -14.11
N TYR A 865 22.09 -45.25 -12.89
CA TYR A 865 21.58 -45.77 -11.61
C TYR A 865 20.27 -45.11 -11.14
N PHE A 866 19.81 -44.07 -11.85
CA PHE A 866 18.58 -43.35 -11.55
C PHE A 866 17.74 -43.24 -12.82
N SER A 867 16.43 -43.45 -12.72
CA SER A 867 15.50 -42.94 -13.72
C SER A 867 15.27 -41.46 -13.43
N VAL A 868 15.66 -40.61 -14.38
CA VAL A 868 15.32 -39.19 -14.36
C VAL A 868 14.00 -39.03 -15.11
N SER A 869 12.96 -38.60 -14.40
CA SER A 869 11.71 -38.15 -14.99
C SER A 869 11.62 -36.64 -14.86
N HIS A 870 10.98 -35.98 -15.82
CA HIS A 870 10.79 -34.53 -15.83
C HIS A 870 9.28 -34.31 -15.92
N ASN A 871 8.74 -33.32 -15.22
CA ASN A 871 7.39 -32.84 -15.55
C ASN A 871 7.46 -31.91 -16.77
N GLU A 872 6.29 -31.55 -17.30
CA GLU A 872 6.20 -30.33 -18.11
C GLU A 872 5.92 -29.17 -17.16
N GLU A 873 6.45 -28.00 -17.48
CA GLU A 873 6.19 -26.75 -16.76
C GLU A 873 4.67 -26.56 -16.54
N GLY A 874 4.28 -26.16 -15.33
CA GLY A 874 2.88 -26.05 -14.94
C GLY A 874 2.16 -27.36 -14.57
N LYS A 875 2.80 -28.55 -14.59
CA LYS A 875 2.13 -29.83 -14.28
C LYS A 875 2.63 -30.51 -13.02
N THR A 876 1.75 -30.73 -12.05
CA THR A 876 2.05 -31.60 -10.91
C THR A 876 2.19 -33.07 -11.35
N SER A 877 2.98 -33.83 -10.60
CA SER A 877 3.13 -35.28 -10.74
C SER A 877 3.17 -35.92 -9.35
N LYS A 878 2.55 -37.11 -9.22
CA LYS A 878 2.45 -37.79 -7.93
C LYS A 878 3.76 -38.47 -7.55
N ILE A 879 4.27 -38.11 -6.37
CA ILE A 879 5.37 -38.77 -5.68
C ILE A 879 4.81 -39.42 -4.42
N SER A 880 4.87 -40.74 -4.35
CA SER A 880 4.52 -41.50 -3.14
C SER A 880 5.80 -41.86 -2.36
N LEU A 881 5.84 -41.51 -1.08
CA LEU A 881 6.86 -41.95 -0.14
C LEU A 881 6.27 -43.02 0.79
N GLN A 882 6.99 -44.12 1.00
CA GLN A 882 6.66 -45.10 2.03
C GLN A 882 7.20 -44.66 3.40
N ALA A 883 6.63 -45.20 4.47
CA ALA A 883 7.14 -44.99 5.82
C ALA A 883 8.66 -45.27 5.94
N GLY A 884 9.43 -44.25 6.33
CA GLY A 884 10.88 -44.29 6.45
C GLY A 884 11.67 -43.82 5.21
N GLU A 885 11.00 -43.54 4.09
CA GLU A 885 11.63 -42.93 2.92
C GLU A 885 11.73 -41.40 3.05
N GLY A 886 12.68 -40.83 2.31
CA GLY A 886 12.85 -39.38 2.22
C GLY A 886 12.74 -38.84 0.80
N MET A 887 12.57 -37.53 0.71
CA MET A 887 12.86 -36.76 -0.50
C MET A 887 13.61 -35.49 -0.13
N THR A 888 14.63 -35.18 -0.91
CA THR A 888 15.41 -33.95 -0.87
C THR A 888 14.89 -33.00 -1.94
N ILE A 889 14.65 -31.77 -1.53
CA ILE A 889 14.12 -30.65 -2.29
C ILE A 889 15.27 -29.65 -2.44
N THR A 890 15.61 -29.32 -3.69
CA THR A 890 16.65 -28.34 -4.07
C THR A 890 16.15 -27.56 -5.28
N ASN A 891 16.62 -26.33 -5.50
CA ASN A 891 16.30 -25.56 -6.70
C ASN A 891 17.56 -25.45 -7.58
N TYR A 892 17.73 -26.40 -8.50
CA TYR A 892 18.94 -26.56 -9.34
C TYR A 892 18.63 -27.27 -10.66
N GLY A 893 18.44 -26.51 -11.74
CA GLY A 893 18.32 -27.08 -13.09
C GLY A 893 19.67 -27.60 -13.63
N TYR A 894 19.67 -28.76 -14.25
CA TYR A 894 20.87 -29.39 -14.84
C TYR A 894 21.24 -28.82 -16.23
N SER A 895 21.25 -27.49 -16.36
CA SER A 895 21.74 -26.80 -17.56
C SER A 895 23.27 -26.83 -17.63
N SER A 896 23.84 -26.87 -18.83
CA SER A 896 25.24 -27.26 -19.03
C SER A 896 26.30 -26.25 -18.55
N THR A 897 25.91 -25.01 -18.19
CA THR A 897 26.70 -24.06 -17.38
C THR A 897 25.76 -23.09 -16.66
N ASN A 898 26.21 -22.50 -15.55
CA ASN A 898 25.52 -21.35 -14.92
C ASN A 898 25.33 -20.19 -15.91
N ILE A 899 26.26 -20.02 -16.87
CA ILE A 899 26.15 -19.03 -17.96
C ILE A 899 24.94 -19.30 -18.85
N GLN A 900 24.61 -20.56 -19.15
CA GLN A 900 23.39 -20.88 -19.91
C GLN A 900 22.14 -20.57 -19.09
N GLN A 901 22.11 -20.81 -17.78
CA GLN A 901 20.96 -20.41 -16.94
C GLN A 901 20.81 -18.89 -16.83
N VAL A 902 21.91 -18.15 -16.65
CA VAL A 902 21.87 -16.68 -16.67
C VAL A 902 21.47 -16.18 -18.07
N LEU A 903 21.89 -16.85 -19.15
CA LEU A 903 21.45 -16.54 -20.50
C LEU A 903 19.94 -16.81 -20.67
N ASP A 904 19.43 -17.96 -20.23
CA ASP A 904 18.03 -18.33 -20.35
C ASP A 904 17.13 -17.41 -19.50
N SER A 905 17.57 -17.06 -18.27
CA SER A 905 16.90 -16.07 -17.42
C SER A 905 16.92 -14.69 -18.05
N LEU A 906 18.05 -14.27 -18.64
CA LEU A 906 18.08 -13.03 -19.40
C LEU A 906 17.13 -13.12 -20.61
N GLU A 907 17.21 -14.15 -21.44
CA GLU A 907 16.37 -14.33 -22.64
C GLU A 907 14.86 -14.34 -22.36
N THR A 908 14.45 -14.86 -21.22
CA THR A 908 13.04 -14.87 -20.77
C THR A 908 12.65 -13.59 -20.02
N SER A 909 13.60 -12.86 -19.43
CA SER A 909 13.31 -11.68 -18.61
C SER A 909 12.65 -10.52 -19.35
N SER A 910 11.87 -9.75 -18.60
CA SER A 910 11.26 -8.50 -19.07
C SER A 910 12.32 -7.47 -19.50
N ILE A 911 13.50 -7.43 -18.89
CA ILE A 911 14.56 -6.49 -19.29
C ILE A 911 15.17 -6.82 -20.66
N ALA A 912 15.29 -8.10 -21.04
CA ALA A 912 15.86 -8.47 -22.35
C ALA A 912 14.94 -8.17 -23.53
N GLN A 913 13.63 -8.31 -23.32
CA GLN A 913 12.62 -7.98 -24.31
C GLN A 913 12.57 -6.46 -24.58
N ASN A 914 12.97 -5.64 -23.60
CA ASN A 914 12.80 -4.18 -23.61
C ASN A 914 14.11 -3.36 -23.65
N ASN A 915 15.29 -3.98 -23.64
CA ASN A 915 16.58 -3.28 -23.63
C ASN A 915 17.56 -3.85 -24.66
N GLU A 916 17.79 -3.11 -25.74
CA GLU A 916 18.69 -3.51 -26.85
C GLU A 916 20.13 -3.82 -26.39
N ASN A 917 20.60 -3.24 -25.28
CA ASN A 917 21.92 -3.58 -24.72
C ASN A 917 21.93 -4.94 -24.04
N VAL A 918 20.80 -5.35 -23.44
CA VAL A 918 20.63 -6.71 -22.90
C VAL A 918 20.45 -7.70 -24.04
N SER A 919 19.69 -7.37 -25.09
CA SER A 919 19.57 -8.23 -26.28
C SER A 919 20.94 -8.44 -26.97
N LYS A 920 21.77 -7.39 -27.07
CA LYS A 920 23.16 -7.50 -27.56
C LYS A 920 24.06 -8.33 -26.63
N LEU A 921 23.88 -8.21 -25.31
CA LEU A 921 24.58 -9.05 -24.33
C LEU A 921 24.18 -10.53 -24.50
N ILE A 922 22.88 -10.82 -24.66
CA ILE A 922 22.34 -12.14 -24.95
C ILE A 922 22.93 -12.70 -26.24
N GLU A 923 22.97 -11.93 -27.34
CA GLU A 923 23.63 -12.35 -28.58
C GLU A 923 25.13 -12.66 -28.37
N GLN A 924 25.83 -11.85 -27.57
CA GLN A 924 27.24 -12.08 -27.21
C GLN A 924 27.43 -13.34 -26.34
N MET A 925 26.56 -13.57 -25.36
CA MET A 925 26.56 -14.75 -24.48
C MET A 925 26.19 -16.02 -25.24
N ARG A 926 25.18 -15.98 -26.11
CA ARG A 926 24.83 -17.11 -26.99
C ARG A 926 25.96 -17.44 -27.95
N TYR A 927 26.53 -16.41 -28.60
CA TYR A 927 27.71 -16.58 -29.46
C TYR A 927 28.89 -17.19 -28.69
N TYR A 928 29.09 -16.82 -27.42
CA TYR A 928 30.08 -17.41 -26.54
C TYR A 928 29.82 -18.89 -26.26
N ILE A 929 28.59 -19.28 -25.88
CA ILE A 929 28.26 -20.69 -25.61
C ILE A 929 28.44 -21.55 -26.88
N GLU A 930 28.10 -21.00 -28.05
CA GLU A 930 28.24 -21.68 -29.33
C GLU A 930 29.70 -21.77 -29.85
N ASN A 931 30.58 -20.80 -29.52
CA ASN A 931 31.90 -20.64 -30.14
C ASN A 931 33.10 -20.62 -29.16
N GLY A 932 32.86 -20.63 -27.85
CA GLY A 932 33.83 -20.89 -26.78
C GLY A 932 34.78 -19.75 -26.37
N ARG A 933 34.62 -18.51 -26.87
CA ARG A 933 35.49 -17.38 -26.51
C ARG A 933 34.80 -16.01 -26.44
N ILE A 934 35.00 -15.32 -25.32
CA ILE A 934 34.90 -13.86 -25.19
C ILE A 934 36.33 -13.35 -24.98
N ASP A 935 36.82 -12.59 -25.95
CA ASP A 935 38.14 -11.92 -25.93
C ASP A 935 37.94 -10.39 -26.07
N ASP A 936 36.75 -9.91 -25.70
CA ASP A 936 36.32 -8.51 -25.79
C ASP A 936 35.95 -7.97 -24.39
N PRO A 937 36.79 -7.11 -23.78
CA PRO A 937 36.46 -6.40 -22.55
C PRO A 937 35.13 -5.64 -22.60
N THR A 938 34.66 -5.27 -23.79
CA THR A 938 33.36 -4.60 -23.97
C THR A 938 32.19 -5.51 -23.63
N ALA A 939 32.23 -6.80 -24.01
CA ALA A 939 31.17 -7.76 -23.68
C ALA A 939 31.15 -8.04 -22.16
N PHE A 940 32.32 -8.16 -21.55
CA PHE A 940 32.45 -8.26 -20.09
C PHE A 940 31.90 -7.02 -19.38
N ASP A 941 32.30 -5.82 -19.80
CA ASP A 941 31.82 -4.56 -19.24
C ASP A 941 30.32 -4.36 -19.44
N ASN A 942 29.73 -4.88 -20.52
CA ASN A 942 28.30 -4.89 -20.74
C ASN A 942 27.58 -5.87 -19.80
N THR A 943 28.13 -7.07 -19.60
CA THR A 943 27.63 -8.04 -18.61
C THR A 943 27.59 -7.40 -17.21
N LEU A 944 28.70 -6.77 -16.81
CA LEU A 944 28.83 -6.11 -15.52
C LEU A 944 27.84 -4.94 -15.37
N LYS A 945 27.64 -4.13 -16.42
CA LYS A 945 26.66 -3.04 -16.41
C LYS A 945 25.22 -3.55 -16.31
N VAL A 946 24.86 -4.63 -16.98
CA VAL A 946 23.51 -5.21 -16.92
C VAL A 946 23.23 -5.76 -15.51
N LEU A 947 24.20 -6.45 -14.89
CA LEU A 947 24.06 -6.94 -13.53
C LEU A 947 24.05 -5.81 -12.48
N MET A 948 24.87 -4.76 -12.65
CA MET A 948 24.78 -3.55 -11.84
C MET A 948 23.44 -2.82 -12.02
N GLN A 949 22.91 -2.76 -13.24
CA GLN A 949 21.62 -2.13 -13.52
C GLN A 949 20.50 -2.95 -12.88
N ALA A 950 20.55 -4.29 -12.96
CA ALA A 950 19.61 -5.18 -12.30
C ALA A 950 19.64 -5.01 -10.78
N TYR A 951 20.83 -4.94 -10.17
CA TYR A 951 20.98 -4.63 -8.75
C TYR A 951 20.35 -3.29 -8.36
N MET A 952 20.70 -2.22 -9.10
CA MET A 952 20.17 -0.90 -8.82
C MET A 952 18.64 -0.91 -8.92
N THR A 953 18.05 -1.64 -9.88
CA THR A 953 16.60 -1.85 -9.95
C THR A 953 16.08 -2.59 -8.73
N VAL A 954 16.55 -3.80 -8.40
CA VAL A 954 16.13 -4.56 -7.19
C VAL A 954 16.19 -3.68 -5.93
N SER A 955 17.27 -2.93 -5.74
CA SER A 955 17.48 -2.08 -4.56
C SER A 955 16.58 -0.83 -4.50
N ILE A 956 15.96 -0.43 -5.62
CA ILE A 956 15.10 0.77 -5.73
C ILE A 956 13.62 0.40 -5.83
N THR A 957 13.29 -0.72 -6.49
CA THR A 957 11.91 -1.14 -6.75
C THR A 957 11.46 -2.35 -5.93
N GLY A 958 12.38 -3.04 -5.26
CA GLY A 958 12.11 -4.36 -4.65
C GLY A 958 11.94 -5.49 -5.66
N HIS A 959 11.95 -5.19 -6.97
CA HIS A 959 11.61 -6.12 -8.04
C HIS A 959 12.83 -6.43 -8.90
N ASN A 960 13.08 -7.72 -9.14
CA ASN A 960 14.18 -8.22 -9.96
C ASN A 960 13.86 -8.07 -11.46
N PRO A 961 14.58 -7.23 -12.22
CA PRO A 961 14.33 -7.09 -13.66
C PRO A 961 14.95 -8.23 -14.49
N ILE A 962 15.68 -9.16 -13.87
CA ILE A 962 16.07 -10.46 -14.43
C ILE A 962 15.11 -11.51 -13.81
N ASP A 963 13.82 -11.20 -13.89
CA ASP A 963 12.64 -11.99 -13.50
C ASP A 963 12.47 -13.28 -14.32
N GLY A 964 13.19 -13.39 -15.43
CA GLY A 964 13.03 -14.48 -16.40
C GLY A 964 13.20 -15.86 -15.79
N HIS A 965 12.10 -16.61 -15.84
CA HIS A 965 12.03 -17.99 -15.38
C HIS A 965 12.74 -18.94 -16.35
N VAL A 966 13.67 -19.73 -15.82
CA VAL A 966 14.29 -20.82 -16.57
C VAL A 966 13.61 -22.13 -16.19
N PRO A 967 13.24 -22.98 -17.17
CA PRO A 967 12.88 -24.37 -16.93
C PRO A 967 14.07 -25.11 -16.29
N GLY A 968 14.06 -25.18 -14.96
CA GLY A 968 15.20 -25.59 -14.16
C GLY A 968 14.96 -25.49 -12.66
N GLY A 969 13.69 -25.58 -12.23
CA GLY A 969 13.25 -25.26 -10.87
C GLY A 969 13.48 -26.35 -9.83
N LEU A 970 12.39 -26.79 -9.21
CA LEU A 970 12.41 -27.65 -8.04
C LEU A 970 12.86 -29.05 -8.43
N ASP A 971 14.11 -29.37 -8.14
CA ASP A 971 14.71 -30.67 -8.35
C ASP A 971 14.46 -31.53 -7.11
N ILE A 972 13.75 -32.65 -7.30
CA ILE A 972 13.43 -33.58 -6.22
C ILE A 972 14.22 -34.86 -6.40
N ASN A 973 14.85 -35.27 -5.31
CA ASN A 973 15.71 -36.43 -5.30
C ASN A 973 15.38 -37.32 -4.13
N ARG A 974 15.10 -38.60 -4.38
CA ARG A 974 14.79 -39.56 -3.31
C ARG A 974 15.99 -39.84 -2.40
N GLU A 975 17.19 -39.49 -2.85
CA GLU A 975 18.46 -39.54 -2.13
C GLU A 975 19.23 -38.23 -2.36
N VAL A 976 20.26 -37.91 -1.57
CA VAL A 976 21.03 -36.66 -1.75
C VAL A 976 22.05 -36.77 -2.91
N TYR A 977 21.59 -37.15 -4.10
CA TYR A 977 22.45 -37.60 -5.21
C TYR A 977 23.11 -36.47 -6.04
N ASN A 978 22.43 -35.34 -6.27
CA ASN A 978 22.89 -34.36 -7.28
C ASN A 978 23.97 -33.36 -6.81
N GLN A 979 23.93 -32.88 -5.56
CA GLN A 979 24.86 -31.80 -5.12
C GLN A 979 26.32 -32.27 -4.97
N PHE A 980 26.57 -33.59 -4.94
CA PHE A 980 27.91 -34.18 -4.77
C PHE A 980 28.51 -34.77 -6.07
N VAL A 981 27.93 -34.44 -7.23
CA VAL A 981 28.41 -34.92 -8.56
C VAL A 981 29.68 -34.19 -9.03
N ARG A 982 30.06 -33.05 -8.44
CA ARG A 982 31.33 -32.34 -8.69
C ARG A 982 32.37 -32.68 -7.60
N THR A 983 33.68 -32.67 -7.91
CA THR A 983 34.75 -33.03 -6.95
C THR A 983 34.88 -32.04 -5.78
N ASP A 984 34.32 -30.86 -6.01
CA ASP A 984 33.76 -29.92 -5.05
C ASP A 984 33.39 -30.54 -3.68
N THR A 985 34.17 -30.20 -2.65
CA THR A 985 34.17 -30.84 -1.32
C THR A 985 32.99 -30.38 -0.43
N GLN A 986 31.78 -30.29 -0.99
CA GLN A 986 30.70 -29.43 -0.48
C GLN A 986 29.79 -30.05 0.58
N VAL A 987 30.30 -30.90 1.47
CA VAL A 987 29.46 -31.49 2.54
C VAL A 987 28.84 -30.36 3.40
N PRO A 988 27.51 -30.30 3.59
CA PRO A 988 26.89 -29.29 4.45
C PRO A 988 27.38 -29.46 5.89
N ASN A 989 27.81 -28.34 6.48
CA ASN A 989 28.41 -28.33 7.82
C ASN A 989 27.44 -27.87 8.92
N ASN A 990 26.23 -27.45 8.56
CA ASN A 990 25.15 -27.16 9.49
C ASN A 990 23.86 -27.82 8.99
N TYR A 991 23.08 -28.40 9.90
CA TYR A 991 21.74 -28.90 9.61
C TYR A 991 20.82 -28.65 10.81
N TYR A 992 19.55 -28.41 10.54
CA TYR A 992 18.50 -28.26 11.54
C TYR A 992 17.36 -29.20 11.19
N THR A 993 16.85 -29.91 12.19
CA THR A 993 15.87 -30.98 12.02
C THR A 993 14.69 -30.75 12.96
N VAL A 994 13.48 -30.81 12.43
CA VAL A 994 12.22 -30.57 13.15
C VAL A 994 11.21 -31.65 12.78
N GLU A 995 10.48 -32.16 13.77
CA GLU A 995 9.34 -33.06 13.57
C GLU A 995 8.13 -32.27 13.05
N VAL A 996 7.50 -32.78 12.00
CA VAL A 996 6.44 -32.12 11.23
C VAL A 996 5.08 -32.73 11.59
N THR A 997 4.11 -31.90 11.94
CA THR A 997 2.72 -32.32 12.22
C THR A 997 1.89 -32.51 10.95
N ALA A 998 0.66 -33.02 11.07
CA ALA A 998 -0.24 -33.17 9.92
C ALA A 998 -0.56 -31.82 9.24
N GLU A 999 -0.81 -30.76 10.03
CA GLU A 999 -1.07 -29.40 9.54
C GLU A 999 0.16 -28.83 8.82
N GLU A 1000 1.34 -28.95 9.44
CA GLU A 1000 2.62 -28.50 8.86
C GLU A 1000 2.97 -29.27 7.57
N LEU A 1001 2.67 -30.58 7.51
CA LEU A 1001 2.86 -31.41 6.32
C LEU A 1001 1.93 -30.98 5.18
N ASP A 1002 0.68 -30.63 5.47
CA ASP A 1002 -0.25 -30.18 4.44
C ASP A 1002 0.15 -28.79 3.90
N ALA A 1003 0.73 -27.92 4.73
CA ALA A 1003 1.38 -26.70 4.26
C ALA A 1003 2.60 -26.97 3.36
N LEU A 1004 3.45 -27.95 3.69
CA LEU A 1004 4.54 -28.40 2.81
C LEU A 1004 4.02 -28.99 1.49
N LYS A 1005 2.95 -29.78 1.51
CA LYS A 1005 2.32 -30.32 0.29
C LYS A 1005 1.79 -29.19 -0.60
N ALA A 1006 1.11 -28.19 -0.02
CA ALA A 1006 0.63 -27.03 -0.76
C ALA A 1006 1.80 -26.30 -1.45
N TYR A 1007 2.89 -26.02 -0.71
CA TYR A 1007 4.09 -25.41 -1.27
C TYR A 1007 4.69 -26.22 -2.44
N LEU A 1008 4.74 -27.55 -2.34
CA LEU A 1008 5.29 -28.42 -3.38
C LEU A 1008 4.36 -28.60 -4.59
N ALA A 1009 3.04 -28.55 -4.40
CA ALA A 1009 2.05 -28.65 -5.47
C ALA A 1009 2.06 -27.42 -6.38
N SER A 1010 2.30 -26.25 -5.80
CA SER A 1010 2.39 -24.94 -6.47
C SER A 1010 3.41 -24.90 -7.62
N PRO A 1011 2.98 -24.75 -8.89
CA PRO A 1011 3.90 -24.70 -10.03
C PRO A 1011 4.81 -23.47 -10.05
N GLU A 1012 4.41 -22.37 -9.41
CA GLU A 1012 5.21 -21.17 -9.18
C GLU A 1012 6.36 -21.36 -8.17
N ASN A 1013 6.46 -22.53 -7.52
CA ASN A 1013 7.65 -22.94 -6.77
C ASN A 1013 8.60 -23.82 -7.60
N ASN A 1014 8.27 -24.10 -8.86
CA ASN A 1014 9.07 -24.90 -9.80
C ASN A 1014 9.77 -24.06 -10.88
N TYR A 1015 10.18 -22.83 -10.56
CA TYR A 1015 11.11 -22.06 -11.40
C TYR A 1015 12.40 -21.72 -10.66
N TYR A 1016 13.48 -21.62 -11.43
CA TYR A 1016 14.73 -21.01 -10.99
C TYR A 1016 14.73 -19.54 -11.44
N SER A 1017 15.07 -18.63 -10.53
CA SER A 1017 15.41 -17.24 -10.83
C SER A 1017 16.76 -16.91 -10.20
N VAL A 1018 17.61 -16.21 -10.95
CA VAL A 1018 18.97 -15.86 -10.53
C VAL A 1018 18.97 -15.00 -9.25
N PHE A 1019 17.93 -14.18 -9.01
CA PHE A 1019 17.86 -13.28 -7.85
C PHE A 1019 16.59 -13.41 -6.99
N ASP A 1020 15.66 -14.33 -7.30
CA ASP A 1020 14.46 -14.54 -6.46
C ASP A 1020 14.44 -15.96 -5.85
N LYS A 1021 14.55 -16.98 -6.71
CA LYS A 1021 14.43 -18.40 -6.34
C LYS A 1021 15.68 -19.19 -6.75
N ASN A 1022 16.69 -19.17 -5.88
CA ASN A 1022 17.88 -20.02 -5.96
C ASN A 1022 17.77 -21.19 -4.95
N CYS A 1023 18.80 -22.05 -4.89
CA CYS A 1023 18.81 -23.24 -4.03
C CYS A 1023 18.60 -22.95 -2.53
N ALA A 1024 19.12 -21.84 -2.02
CA ALA A 1024 18.99 -21.48 -0.61
C ALA A 1024 17.63 -20.85 -0.32
N THR A 1025 17.13 -19.99 -1.21
CA THR A 1025 15.82 -19.34 -1.00
C THR A 1025 14.68 -20.35 -1.13
N GLY A 1026 14.66 -21.20 -2.16
CA GLY A 1026 13.67 -22.29 -2.27
C GLY A 1026 13.70 -23.29 -1.10
N ALA A 1027 14.87 -23.53 -0.50
CA ALA A 1027 14.99 -24.34 0.72
C ALA A 1027 14.43 -23.60 1.96
N VAL A 1028 14.71 -22.31 2.13
CA VAL A 1028 14.19 -21.51 3.24
C VAL A 1028 12.68 -21.29 3.12
N ASP A 1029 12.17 -21.09 1.91
CA ASP A 1029 10.74 -20.92 1.64
C ASP A 1029 9.97 -22.21 1.98
N ALA A 1030 10.39 -23.36 1.46
CA ALA A 1030 9.79 -24.65 1.82
C ALA A 1030 9.77 -24.90 3.33
N TRP A 1031 10.85 -24.52 4.05
CA TRP A 1031 10.93 -24.62 5.51
C TRP A 1031 9.97 -23.65 6.22
N ASN A 1032 9.96 -22.37 5.83
CA ASN A 1032 9.16 -21.34 6.47
C ASN A 1032 7.65 -21.51 6.20
N SER A 1033 7.28 -21.96 4.99
CA SER A 1033 5.90 -22.34 4.65
C SER A 1033 5.43 -23.56 5.45
N THR A 1034 6.30 -24.55 5.70
CA THR A 1034 5.98 -25.69 6.59
C THR A 1034 5.68 -25.19 8.01
N PHE A 1035 6.48 -24.27 8.54
CA PHE A 1035 6.40 -23.78 9.92
C PHE A 1035 5.75 -22.38 10.02
N PHE A 1036 4.70 -22.12 9.24
CA PHE A 1036 4.06 -20.80 9.18
C PHE A 1036 3.47 -20.36 10.54
N ASP A 1037 2.97 -21.30 11.36
CA ASP A 1037 2.40 -21.04 12.69
C ASP A 1037 3.42 -21.11 13.85
N ARG A 1038 4.70 -21.40 13.54
CA ARG A 1038 5.80 -21.51 14.51
C ARG A 1038 6.93 -20.52 14.18
N PRO A 1039 6.70 -19.22 14.42
CA PRO A 1039 7.67 -18.17 14.09
C PRO A 1039 8.98 -18.25 14.90
N ASP A 1040 9.09 -19.10 15.91
CA ASP A 1040 10.35 -19.43 16.59
C ASP A 1040 11.21 -20.44 15.81
N LEU A 1041 10.61 -21.27 14.94
CA LEU A 1041 11.30 -22.21 14.05
C LEU A 1041 11.52 -21.68 12.64
N GLN A 1042 10.76 -20.67 12.22
CA GLN A 1042 11.04 -19.94 10.99
C GLN A 1042 12.45 -19.37 11.01
N ILE A 1043 13.13 -19.47 9.88
CA ILE A 1043 14.50 -19.00 9.72
C ILE A 1043 14.47 -17.48 9.59
N LYS A 1044 14.54 -16.81 10.74
CA LYS A 1044 14.60 -15.35 10.85
C LYS A 1044 15.99 -14.86 10.49
N GLY A 1045 16.09 -14.31 9.29
CA GLY A 1045 17.31 -13.76 8.75
C GLY A 1045 17.20 -13.76 7.24
N ASN A 1046 17.69 -12.68 6.62
CA ASN A 1046 17.58 -12.47 5.20
C ASN A 1046 18.67 -13.29 4.47
N TYR A 1047 18.58 -14.63 4.57
CA TYR A 1047 19.38 -15.59 3.77
C TYR A 1047 19.15 -15.35 2.28
N THR A 1048 17.94 -14.89 1.93
CA THR A 1048 17.57 -14.17 0.71
C THR A 1048 18.56 -13.06 0.39
N ASN A 1049 18.61 -11.93 1.12
CA ASN A 1049 19.55 -10.81 0.84
C ASN A 1049 21.01 -11.26 0.68
N PHE A 1050 21.51 -12.23 1.45
CA PHE A 1050 22.89 -12.70 1.28
C PHE A 1050 23.13 -13.55 0.03
N CYS A 1051 22.08 -14.17 -0.54
CA CYS A 1051 22.17 -14.99 -1.75
C CYS A 1051 21.57 -14.32 -3.00
N VAL A 1052 20.86 -13.21 -2.85
CA VAL A 1052 20.31 -12.40 -3.96
C VAL A 1052 21.04 -11.07 -4.14
N ASP A 1053 21.97 -10.70 -3.25
CA ASP A 1053 22.80 -9.51 -3.40
C ASP A 1053 23.73 -9.64 -4.63
N PRO A 1054 23.44 -8.92 -5.73
CA PRO A 1054 24.27 -8.95 -6.93
C PRO A 1054 25.59 -8.21 -6.72
N ILE A 1055 25.83 -7.54 -5.57
CA ILE A 1055 27.19 -7.15 -5.16
C ILE A 1055 28.07 -8.40 -5.02
N SER A 1056 27.57 -9.54 -4.54
CA SER A 1056 28.37 -10.76 -4.45
C SER A 1056 28.79 -11.26 -5.84
N LEU A 1057 27.83 -11.34 -6.78
CA LEU A 1057 28.09 -11.70 -8.19
C LEU A 1057 28.97 -10.65 -8.89
N TYR A 1058 28.77 -9.36 -8.60
CA TYR A 1058 29.59 -8.24 -9.09
C TYR A 1058 31.00 -8.25 -8.53
N ILE A 1059 31.20 -8.68 -7.27
CA ILE A 1059 32.53 -8.87 -6.66
C ILE A 1059 33.23 -10.06 -7.33
N GLU A 1060 32.56 -11.21 -7.51
CA GLU A 1060 33.17 -12.35 -8.19
C GLU A 1060 33.54 -12.04 -9.64
N LEU A 1061 32.63 -11.42 -10.41
CA LEU A 1061 32.92 -10.94 -11.76
C LEU A 1061 33.98 -9.83 -11.76
N GLY A 1062 33.93 -8.89 -10.81
CA GLY A 1062 34.94 -7.84 -10.64
C GLY A 1062 36.34 -8.39 -10.36
N LEU A 1063 36.43 -9.45 -9.56
CA LEU A 1063 37.67 -10.20 -9.30
C LEU A 1063 38.15 -10.92 -10.58
N MET A 1064 37.25 -11.54 -11.37
CA MET A 1064 37.60 -12.10 -12.68
C MET A 1064 38.11 -11.04 -13.66
N ARG A 1065 37.52 -9.83 -13.66
CA ARG A 1065 37.97 -8.68 -14.47
C ARG A 1065 39.39 -8.26 -14.10
N MET A 1066 39.69 -8.16 -12.80
CA MET A 1066 41.04 -7.86 -12.31
C MET A 1066 42.04 -8.99 -12.59
N GLY A 1067 41.57 -10.24 -12.75
CA GLY A 1067 42.36 -11.41 -13.14
C GLY A 1067 42.91 -11.37 -14.58
N THR A 1068 42.45 -10.46 -15.44
CA THR A 1068 42.90 -10.35 -16.85
C THR A 1068 44.38 -9.97 -17.05
N GLY A 1069 45.14 -9.79 -15.96
CA GLY A 1069 46.60 -9.66 -15.98
C GLY A 1069 47.35 -10.42 -14.88
N LYS A 1070 46.67 -11.27 -14.09
CA LYS A 1070 47.29 -12.12 -13.05
C LYS A 1070 46.51 -13.43 -12.93
N THR A 1071 47.22 -14.53 -13.08
CA THR A 1071 46.72 -15.88 -12.83
C THR A 1071 46.23 -16.02 -11.39
N PHE A 1072 45.08 -16.68 -11.22
CA PHE A 1072 44.51 -16.93 -9.90
C PHE A 1072 45.08 -18.25 -9.36
N SER A 1073 46.31 -18.23 -8.87
CA SER A 1073 47.02 -19.40 -8.30
C SER A 1073 46.53 -19.82 -6.89
N GLY A 1074 45.30 -19.43 -6.51
CA GLY A 1074 44.67 -19.81 -5.25
C GLY A 1074 43.88 -21.11 -5.38
N THR A 1075 44.53 -22.23 -5.07
CA THR A 1075 43.95 -23.59 -4.84
C THR A 1075 42.91 -24.08 -5.85
N GLY A 1076 43.32 -25.06 -6.67
CA GLY A 1076 42.40 -25.70 -7.63
C GLY A 1076 41.23 -26.46 -6.99
N GLU A 1077 40.22 -26.69 -7.84
CA GLU A 1077 38.96 -27.41 -7.60
C GLU A 1077 37.86 -26.63 -6.83
N GLY A 1078 36.71 -26.41 -7.49
CA GLY A 1078 35.52 -25.81 -6.90
C GLY A 1078 34.80 -24.84 -7.86
N GLY A 1079 34.38 -23.68 -7.32
CA GLY A 1079 33.39 -22.80 -7.96
C GLY A 1079 33.83 -21.91 -9.12
N GLY A 1080 35.13 -21.81 -9.44
CA GLY A 1080 35.63 -20.78 -10.37
C GLY A 1080 35.61 -21.11 -11.86
N VAL A 1081 35.50 -22.39 -12.26
CA VAL A 1081 35.75 -22.81 -13.66
C VAL A 1081 34.56 -22.62 -14.61
N ASP A 1082 33.33 -22.52 -14.10
CA ASP A 1082 32.12 -22.40 -14.93
C ASP A 1082 31.94 -21.00 -15.57
N PHE A 1083 32.76 -20.01 -15.19
CA PHE A 1083 32.68 -18.63 -15.68
C PHE A 1083 33.93 -18.15 -16.47
N VAL A 1084 34.90 -19.03 -16.77
CA VAL A 1084 36.15 -18.63 -17.46
C VAL A 1084 36.02 -18.78 -18.99
N PRO A 1085 36.12 -17.70 -19.79
CA PRO A 1085 36.32 -17.83 -21.23
C PRO A 1085 37.70 -18.45 -21.50
N HIS A 1086 37.75 -19.55 -22.26
CA HIS A 1086 39.02 -20.22 -22.60
C HIS A 1086 39.86 -19.41 -23.62
N ILE A 1087 40.50 -18.34 -23.15
CA ILE A 1087 41.58 -17.63 -23.85
C ILE A 1087 42.85 -18.49 -23.82
N ALA A 1088 42.86 -19.53 -24.64
CA ALA A 1088 44.07 -20.32 -24.85
C ALA A 1088 45.16 -19.51 -25.59
N SER A 1089 46.10 -18.94 -24.83
CA SER A 1089 47.52 -18.87 -25.22
C SER A 1089 48.44 -18.69 -24.00
N ALA A 1090 49.52 -19.48 -23.97
CA ALA A 1090 50.65 -19.44 -23.01
C ALA A 1090 50.33 -19.85 -21.55
N TYR A 1091 50.71 -21.10 -21.24
CA TYR A 1091 50.97 -21.56 -19.88
C TYR A 1091 52.24 -20.85 -19.38
N ASP A 1092 52.13 -19.92 -18.42
CA ASP A 1092 53.29 -19.32 -17.76
C ASP A 1092 53.58 -20.07 -16.44
N PRO A 1093 54.69 -20.82 -16.32
CA PRO A 1093 55.04 -21.57 -15.12
C PRO A 1093 55.57 -20.68 -13.97
N ALA A 1094 55.52 -19.35 -14.06
CA ALA A 1094 56.20 -18.46 -13.13
C ALA A 1094 55.58 -18.33 -11.71
N GLU A 1095 54.28 -18.58 -11.48
CA GLU A 1095 53.65 -18.20 -10.20
C GLU A 1095 54.04 -19.06 -8.98
N ASN A 1096 54.50 -20.30 -9.16
CA ASN A 1096 55.07 -21.10 -8.06
C ASN A 1096 56.48 -20.64 -7.63
N SER A 1097 57.04 -19.62 -8.29
CA SER A 1097 58.47 -19.26 -8.17
C SER A 1097 58.79 -17.98 -7.39
N VAL A 1098 57.79 -17.30 -6.82
CA VAL A 1098 57.96 -16.08 -5.98
C VAL A 1098 57.37 -16.24 -4.57
N PRO A 1099 57.93 -15.60 -3.54
CA PRO A 1099 57.41 -15.66 -2.17
C PRO A 1099 56.10 -14.86 -1.98
N MET A 1100 55.31 -15.28 -0.98
CA MET A 1100 53.99 -14.70 -0.65
C MET A 1100 53.97 -14.12 0.78
N PRO A 1101 53.19 -13.06 1.08
CA PRO A 1101 52.98 -12.61 2.46
C PRO A 1101 52.25 -13.67 3.30
N LYS A 1102 52.61 -13.78 4.58
CA LYS A 1102 51.67 -14.36 5.56
C LYS A 1102 50.63 -13.30 5.92
N LEU A 1103 49.37 -13.68 6.06
CA LEU A 1103 48.25 -12.79 6.38
C LEU A 1103 47.46 -13.34 7.59
N GLY A 1104 46.65 -12.49 8.23
CA GLY A 1104 45.86 -12.88 9.40
C GLY A 1104 46.70 -13.13 10.67
N MET A 1105 47.92 -12.61 10.72
CA MET A 1105 48.77 -12.68 11.91
C MET A 1105 48.26 -11.73 13.00
N ILE A 1106 48.05 -12.25 14.21
CA ILE A 1106 47.64 -11.49 15.40
C ILE A 1106 48.80 -11.56 16.40
N TYR A 1107 49.15 -10.43 17.01
CA TYR A 1107 50.22 -10.34 18.00
C TYR A 1107 50.09 -11.40 19.11
N ASN A 1108 51.05 -12.33 19.20
CA ASN A 1108 51.06 -13.39 20.21
C ASN A 1108 52.30 -13.34 21.14
N GLY A 1109 53.15 -12.32 21.00
CA GLY A 1109 54.40 -12.16 21.76
C GLY A 1109 55.60 -12.98 21.25
N GLU A 1110 55.45 -13.80 20.21
CA GLU A 1110 56.54 -14.58 19.59
C GLU A 1110 56.97 -14.00 18.22
N ALA A 1111 58.11 -14.44 17.70
CA ALA A 1111 58.60 -14.00 16.39
C ALA A 1111 57.90 -14.74 15.26
N MET A 1112 57.14 -14.01 14.44
CA MET A 1112 56.39 -14.54 13.30
C MET A 1112 57.14 -14.32 11.99
N GLU A 1113 57.30 -15.37 11.20
CA GLU A 1113 57.75 -15.29 9.81
C GLU A 1113 56.75 -14.49 8.96
N LEU A 1114 57.25 -13.49 8.24
CA LEU A 1114 56.42 -12.51 7.52
C LEU A 1114 56.03 -12.95 6.10
N ALA A 1115 56.68 -13.98 5.56
CA ALA A 1115 56.41 -14.53 4.23
C ALA A 1115 56.41 -16.07 4.23
N PHE A 1116 55.83 -16.66 3.19
CA PHE A 1116 56.06 -18.05 2.81
C PHE A 1116 57.13 -18.12 1.72
N PRO A 1117 57.99 -19.16 1.72
CA PRO A 1117 58.90 -19.41 0.61
C PRO A 1117 58.10 -19.93 -0.61
N PRO A 1118 58.57 -19.70 -1.84
CA PRO A 1118 57.99 -20.30 -3.04
C PRO A 1118 58.09 -21.83 -3.01
N ALA A 1119 57.13 -22.50 -3.65
CA ALA A 1119 57.11 -23.96 -3.76
C ALA A 1119 58.19 -24.49 -4.73
N GLU A 1120 58.41 -23.82 -5.86
CA GLU A 1120 59.42 -24.17 -6.87
C GLU A 1120 60.10 -22.90 -7.43
N PRO A 1121 61.11 -22.34 -6.73
CA PRO A 1121 61.77 -21.11 -7.16
C PRO A 1121 62.65 -21.27 -8.41
N ASN A 1122 62.54 -20.33 -9.34
CA ASN A 1122 63.36 -20.21 -10.54
C ASN A 1122 64.71 -19.52 -10.25
N GLY A 1123 65.41 -19.97 -9.21
CA GLY A 1123 66.68 -19.40 -8.70
C GLY A 1123 66.73 -19.38 -7.17
N THR A 1124 67.72 -18.71 -6.59
CA THR A 1124 67.78 -18.53 -5.13
C THR A 1124 67.04 -17.25 -4.74
N VAL A 1125 66.10 -17.33 -3.80
CA VAL A 1125 65.36 -16.15 -3.31
C VAL A 1125 66.06 -15.59 -2.09
N ILE A 1126 66.29 -14.27 -2.09
CA ILE A 1126 66.83 -13.53 -0.95
C ILE A 1126 65.89 -12.38 -0.57
N TYR A 1127 65.80 -12.12 0.72
CA TYR A 1127 64.87 -11.23 1.40
C TYR A 1127 65.59 -10.15 2.22
N ALA A 1128 64.93 -9.02 2.45
CA ALA A 1128 65.36 -7.98 3.39
C ALA A 1128 64.14 -7.30 4.03
N LEU A 1129 64.24 -6.90 5.30
CA LEU A 1129 63.17 -6.15 6.00
C LEU A 1129 63.52 -4.67 6.01
N SER A 1130 62.63 -3.81 5.51
CA SER A 1130 62.87 -2.36 5.45
C SER A 1130 61.58 -1.58 5.27
N ASP A 1131 61.27 -0.66 6.18
CA ASP A 1131 60.05 0.17 6.16
C ASP A 1131 60.02 1.19 5.01
N SER A 1132 61.14 1.39 4.31
CA SER A 1132 61.26 2.29 3.16
C SER A 1132 60.47 1.80 1.94
N ASP A 1133 59.89 2.74 1.17
CA ASP A 1133 59.36 2.49 -0.19
C ASP A 1133 60.46 2.22 -1.24
N THR A 1134 61.73 2.21 -0.84
CA THR A 1134 62.87 1.89 -1.71
C THR A 1134 63.66 0.70 -1.20
N ALA A 1135 64.10 -0.14 -2.12
CA ALA A 1135 64.82 -1.37 -1.81
C ALA A 1135 66.09 -1.10 -0.98
N PRO A 1136 66.31 -1.82 0.14
CA PRO A 1136 67.50 -1.62 0.95
C PRO A 1136 68.77 -2.02 0.19
N ALA A 1137 69.86 -1.28 0.39
CA ALA A 1137 71.13 -1.51 -0.30
C ALA A 1137 71.89 -2.73 0.25
N ASP A 1138 71.64 -3.07 1.51
CA ASP A 1138 72.21 -4.16 2.29
C ASP A 1138 71.11 -4.91 3.07
N GLY A 1139 71.47 -5.86 3.94
CA GLY A 1139 70.51 -6.64 4.73
C GLY A 1139 69.80 -7.80 4.01
N TRP A 1140 70.25 -8.17 2.82
CA TRP A 1140 69.70 -9.30 2.05
C TRP A 1140 70.18 -10.68 2.54
N SER A 1141 69.27 -11.62 2.80
CA SER A 1141 69.52 -12.99 3.30
C SER A 1141 68.60 -14.02 2.65
N GLU A 1142 68.96 -15.31 2.62
CA GLU A 1142 68.05 -16.40 2.21
C GLU A 1142 66.99 -16.73 3.29
N GLU A 1143 67.22 -16.28 4.53
CA GLU A 1143 66.28 -16.47 5.64
C GLU A 1143 65.05 -15.56 5.51
N ILE A 1144 63.87 -16.12 5.77
CA ILE A 1144 62.59 -15.38 5.77
C ILE A 1144 62.58 -14.39 6.94
N PRO A 1145 62.31 -13.09 6.73
CA PRO A 1145 62.25 -12.13 7.82
C PRO A 1145 61.14 -12.43 8.82
N THR A 1146 61.43 -12.21 10.10
CA THR A 1146 60.47 -12.35 11.20
C THR A 1146 60.25 -11.02 11.92
N ALA A 1147 59.05 -10.76 12.42
CA ALA A 1147 58.80 -9.70 13.40
C ALA A 1147 57.93 -10.18 14.58
N VAL A 1148 58.01 -9.47 15.70
CA VAL A 1148 57.29 -9.79 16.95
C VAL A 1148 56.13 -8.84 17.20
N ASN A 1149 56.32 -7.54 16.96
CA ASN A 1149 55.38 -6.50 17.38
C ASN A 1149 54.19 -6.38 16.41
N ALA A 1150 53.06 -5.87 16.89
CA ALA A 1150 51.99 -5.43 16.01
C ALA A 1150 52.46 -4.25 15.13
N GLY A 1151 52.07 -4.25 13.85
CA GLY A 1151 52.49 -3.26 12.87
C GLY A 1151 52.49 -3.79 11.43
N THR A 1152 52.65 -2.87 10.48
CA THR A 1152 52.82 -3.18 9.05
C THR A 1152 54.30 -3.27 8.71
N TYR A 1153 54.69 -4.35 8.03
CA TYR A 1153 56.05 -4.68 7.67
C TYR A 1153 56.20 -4.85 6.15
N ARG A 1154 57.33 -4.40 5.62
CA ARG A 1154 57.69 -4.51 4.21
C ARG A 1154 58.87 -5.45 4.02
N VAL A 1155 58.56 -6.65 3.51
CA VAL A 1155 59.56 -7.66 3.16
C VAL A 1155 59.93 -7.47 1.69
N TRP A 1156 61.13 -6.96 1.46
CA TRP A 1156 61.73 -6.90 0.14
C TRP A 1156 62.24 -8.30 -0.25
N TYR A 1157 62.08 -8.70 -1.51
CA TYR A 1157 62.61 -9.94 -2.07
C TYR A 1157 63.20 -9.73 -3.47
N ARG A 1158 64.15 -10.57 -3.86
CA ARG A 1158 64.65 -10.72 -5.24
C ARG A 1158 65.17 -12.14 -5.47
N ILE A 1159 65.20 -12.56 -6.73
CA ILE A 1159 65.72 -13.87 -7.14
C ILE A 1159 67.09 -13.66 -7.81
N THR A 1160 68.07 -14.48 -7.45
CA THR A 1160 69.39 -14.51 -8.09
C THR A 1160 69.57 -15.82 -8.86
N ASP A 1161 69.92 -15.72 -10.14
CA ASP A 1161 70.26 -16.86 -11.00
C ASP A 1161 71.78 -17.02 -11.15
N ASP A 1162 72.26 -18.27 -11.22
CA ASP A 1162 73.67 -18.58 -11.50
C ASP A 1162 73.99 -18.52 -13.02
N THR A 1163 72.98 -18.30 -13.86
CA THR A 1163 73.04 -18.47 -15.32
C THR A 1163 73.28 -17.20 -16.13
N GLY A 1164 73.17 -16.01 -15.52
CA GLY A 1164 73.52 -14.73 -16.13
C GLY A 1164 72.52 -14.21 -17.17
N TYR A 1165 71.27 -14.65 -17.14
CA TYR A 1165 70.20 -14.09 -17.98
C TYR A 1165 69.53 -12.89 -17.29
N SER A 1166 70.28 -11.80 -17.20
CA SER A 1166 69.90 -10.57 -16.48
C SER A 1166 68.92 -9.67 -17.26
N GLU A 1167 67.76 -10.20 -17.68
CA GLU A 1167 66.69 -9.41 -18.33
C GLU A 1167 65.46 -9.16 -17.45
N TYR A 1168 65.50 -9.53 -16.16
CA TYR A 1168 64.73 -8.80 -15.14
C TYR A 1168 65.52 -7.57 -14.64
N GLU A 1169 65.58 -6.51 -15.46
CA GLU A 1169 65.93 -5.16 -14.99
C GLU A 1169 64.83 -4.53 -14.10
N GLY A 1170 63.74 -5.26 -13.82
CA GLY A 1170 62.78 -4.94 -12.78
C GLY A 1170 63.34 -5.31 -11.40
N GLY A 1171 63.95 -4.33 -10.73
CA GLY A 1171 64.64 -4.52 -9.45
C GLY A 1171 63.79 -5.08 -8.31
N ALA A 1172 64.48 -5.31 -7.17
CA ALA A 1172 63.93 -5.78 -5.90
C ALA A 1172 62.48 -5.30 -5.65
N ARG A 1173 61.60 -6.23 -5.33
CA ARG A 1173 60.17 -6.00 -5.06
C ARG A 1173 59.92 -6.11 -3.57
N TYR A 1174 58.80 -5.62 -3.07
CA TYR A 1174 58.35 -5.90 -1.71
C TYR A 1174 56.95 -6.49 -1.67
N LEU A 1175 56.68 -7.20 -0.59
CA LEU A 1175 55.35 -7.58 -0.13
C LEU A 1175 55.10 -6.91 1.22
N GLU A 1176 53.88 -6.43 1.43
CA GLU A 1176 53.44 -5.89 2.71
C GLU A 1176 52.71 -6.99 3.49
N THR A 1177 52.93 -7.02 4.81
CA THR A 1177 52.17 -7.85 5.74
C THR A 1177 51.95 -7.10 7.03
N THR A 1178 50.89 -7.44 7.76
CA THR A 1178 50.51 -6.80 9.02
C THR A 1178 50.38 -7.85 10.11
N ILE A 1179 51.04 -7.63 11.23
CA ILE A 1179 50.71 -8.28 12.50
C ILE A 1179 49.69 -7.36 13.19
N ALA A 1180 48.44 -7.81 13.30
CA ALA A 1180 47.40 -7.05 13.97
C ALA A 1180 47.65 -6.98 15.49
N PRO A 1181 47.24 -5.91 16.18
CA PRO A 1181 47.16 -5.90 17.64
C PRO A 1181 46.28 -7.05 18.15
N ALA A 1182 46.64 -7.64 19.29
CA ALA A 1182 45.71 -8.49 20.03
C ALA A 1182 44.65 -7.63 20.72
N GLU A 1183 43.43 -8.15 20.86
CA GLU A 1183 42.45 -7.55 21.75
C GLU A 1183 42.94 -7.63 23.20
N ILE A 1184 42.73 -6.56 23.97
CA ILE A 1184 43.11 -6.50 25.38
C ILE A 1184 41.85 -6.67 26.23
N THR A 1185 41.79 -7.78 26.95
CA THR A 1185 40.75 -8.04 27.96
C THR A 1185 41.33 -7.76 29.34
N ALA A 1186 40.77 -6.78 30.06
CA ALA A 1186 41.21 -6.39 31.39
C ALA A 1186 40.03 -6.19 32.34
N ILE A 1187 40.26 -6.49 33.62
CA ILE A 1187 39.30 -6.35 34.72
C ILE A 1187 39.90 -5.44 35.78
N ALA A 1188 39.11 -4.47 36.22
CA ALA A 1188 39.32 -3.71 37.45
C ALA A 1188 38.11 -3.95 38.36
N GLU A 1189 38.34 -4.20 39.65
CA GLU A 1189 37.28 -4.39 40.65
C GLU A 1189 37.22 -3.17 41.59
N ASP A 1190 36.01 -2.72 41.92
CA ASP A 1190 35.78 -1.63 42.87
C ASP A 1190 36.27 -2.01 44.27
N VAL A 1191 37.13 -1.16 44.87
CA VAL A 1191 37.71 -1.41 46.19
C VAL A 1191 36.91 -0.68 47.28
N THR A 1192 36.00 -1.40 47.94
CA THR A 1192 35.29 -0.90 49.13
C THR A 1192 35.98 -1.36 50.41
N VAL A 1193 36.54 -0.42 51.19
CA VAL A 1193 37.25 -0.68 52.45
C VAL A 1193 36.75 0.19 53.60
N SER A 1194 36.85 -0.31 54.84
CA SER A 1194 36.59 0.50 56.04
C SER A 1194 37.84 1.28 56.42
N TYR A 1195 37.68 2.54 56.83
CA TYR A 1195 38.79 3.43 57.19
C TYR A 1195 39.69 2.84 58.30
N ASP A 1196 40.95 2.58 57.96
CA ASP A 1196 41.98 2.00 58.83
C ASP A 1196 43.23 2.89 58.96
N GLY A 1197 43.31 3.99 58.20
CA GLY A 1197 44.46 4.90 58.14
C GLY A 1197 45.61 4.43 57.25
N ALA A 1198 45.41 3.39 56.43
CA ALA A 1198 46.34 2.98 55.38
C ALA A 1198 45.98 3.60 54.01
N SER A 1199 46.88 3.48 53.04
CA SER A 1199 46.64 3.89 51.65
C SER A 1199 46.04 2.74 50.85
N HIS A 1200 44.93 2.99 50.16
CA HIS A 1200 44.22 2.01 49.33
C HIS A 1200 44.10 2.50 47.89
N GLY A 1201 44.06 1.59 46.93
CA GLY A 1201 43.89 1.85 45.50
C GLY A 1201 43.40 0.59 44.79
N ILE A 1202 42.97 0.73 43.52
CA ILE A 1202 42.46 -0.38 42.72
C ILE A 1202 43.57 -1.30 42.21
N ASN A 1203 43.19 -2.50 41.77
CA ASN A 1203 44.09 -3.40 41.05
C ASN A 1203 43.49 -3.71 39.68
N VAL A 1204 44.30 -3.55 38.63
CA VAL A 1204 43.90 -3.81 37.24
C VAL A 1204 44.62 -5.08 36.79
N ARG A 1205 43.85 -6.09 36.42
CA ARG A 1205 44.37 -7.35 35.89
C ARG A 1205 44.02 -7.44 34.41
N VAL A 1206 45.05 -7.53 33.56
CA VAL A 1206 44.88 -7.92 32.16
C VAL A 1206 44.86 -9.45 32.11
N ASP A 1207 43.80 -10.01 31.55
CA ASP A 1207 43.64 -11.45 31.36
C ASP A 1207 44.25 -11.92 30.04
N GLU A 1208 44.03 -11.15 28.96
CA GLU A 1208 44.64 -11.37 27.65
C GLU A 1208 45.05 -10.03 27.02
N PRO A 1209 46.22 -9.92 26.36
CA PRO A 1209 47.30 -10.89 26.31
C PRO A 1209 48.09 -10.94 27.64
N ALA A 1210 48.71 -12.07 27.96
CA ALA A 1210 49.44 -12.27 29.21
C ALA A 1210 50.71 -11.39 29.38
N ALA A 1211 51.18 -10.75 28.31
CA ALA A 1211 52.30 -9.81 28.30
C ALA A 1211 52.21 -8.86 27.09
N GLY A 1212 53.02 -7.79 27.09
CA GLY A 1212 53.10 -6.83 25.98
C GLY A 1212 52.16 -5.61 26.09
N PHE A 1213 51.35 -5.54 27.15
CA PHE A 1213 50.50 -4.39 27.47
C PHE A 1213 51.18 -3.38 28.40
N THR A 1214 50.61 -2.20 28.53
CA THR A 1214 50.91 -1.20 29.58
C THR A 1214 49.60 -0.76 30.20
N VAL A 1215 49.50 -0.76 31.53
CA VAL A 1215 48.36 -0.20 32.25
C VAL A 1215 48.72 1.23 32.65
N THR A 1216 47.84 2.17 32.35
CA THR A 1216 47.87 3.53 32.89
C THR A 1216 46.61 3.81 33.70
N TYR A 1217 46.69 4.78 34.60
CA TYR A 1217 45.66 5.13 35.57
C TYR A 1217 45.34 6.62 35.46
N GLY A 1218 44.13 6.99 35.86
CA GLY A 1218 43.68 8.37 36.01
C GLY A 1218 43.08 8.59 37.40
N THR A 1219 42.72 9.83 37.71
CA THR A 1219 41.81 10.19 38.82
C THR A 1219 40.62 11.04 38.32
N GLU A 1220 40.45 11.09 37.01
CA GLU A 1220 39.38 11.76 36.27
C GLU A 1220 39.06 10.86 35.06
N GLU A 1221 37.79 10.84 34.65
CA GLU A 1221 37.32 10.04 33.50
C GLU A 1221 38.07 10.45 32.22
N ASP A 1222 38.50 9.46 31.43
CA ASP A 1222 39.32 9.61 30.20
C ASP A 1222 40.74 10.23 30.35
N ASP A 1223 41.22 10.65 31.53
CA ASP A 1223 42.59 11.16 31.75
C ASP A 1223 43.55 10.13 32.39
N PHE A 1224 43.96 9.14 31.60
CA PHE A 1224 44.85 8.05 32.04
C PHE A 1224 46.35 8.41 31.93
N THR A 1225 46.78 9.52 32.56
CA THR A 1225 48.17 10.02 32.49
C THR A 1225 49.15 9.41 33.50
N MET A 1226 48.70 8.63 34.47
CA MET A 1226 49.54 8.02 35.51
C MET A 1226 50.04 6.62 35.12
N THR A 1227 51.27 6.27 35.51
CA THR A 1227 51.87 4.93 35.26
C THR A 1227 51.93 4.05 36.51
N GLU A 1228 51.48 4.57 37.65
CA GLU A 1228 51.30 3.85 38.91
C GLU A 1228 49.86 4.13 39.39
N CYS A 1229 49.24 3.16 40.08
CA CYS A 1229 47.88 3.32 40.59
C CYS A 1229 47.83 4.46 41.63
N PRO A 1230 46.88 5.42 41.53
CA PRO A 1230 46.64 6.38 42.59
C PRO A 1230 46.22 5.66 43.88
N VAL A 1231 46.63 6.20 45.02
CA VAL A 1231 46.27 5.67 46.34
C VAL A 1231 45.75 6.75 47.26
N PHE A 1232 44.69 6.43 47.99
CA PHE A 1232 43.94 7.36 48.84
C PHE A 1232 44.00 6.91 50.31
N THR A 1233 44.09 7.87 51.23
CA THR A 1233 44.18 7.64 52.69
C THR A 1233 43.06 8.31 53.48
N GLU A 1234 42.22 9.10 52.81
CA GLU A 1234 41.12 9.85 53.42
C GLU A 1234 39.78 9.14 53.13
N VAL A 1235 38.73 9.49 53.87
CA VAL A 1235 37.39 8.95 53.63
C VAL A 1235 36.73 9.70 52.48
N GLY A 1236 36.39 8.98 51.40
CA GLY A 1236 35.69 9.51 50.25
C GLY A 1236 35.42 8.42 49.21
N GLU A 1237 34.65 8.80 48.18
CA GLU A 1237 34.56 8.07 46.91
C GLU A 1237 35.55 8.72 45.94
N TYR A 1238 36.28 7.90 45.19
CA TYR A 1238 37.32 8.30 44.26
C TYR A 1238 37.12 7.51 42.96
N VAL A 1239 37.30 8.18 41.83
CA VAL A 1239 37.23 7.62 40.46
C VAL A 1239 38.64 7.54 39.91
#